data_AF-O94170-F1
#
_entry.id   AF-O94170-F1
#
_cell.length_a   1.000
_cell.length_b   1.000
_cell.length_c   1.000
_cell.angle_alpha   90.00
_cell.angle_beta   90.00
_cell.angle_gamma   90.00
#
_symmetry.space_group_name_H-M   'P 1'
#
loop_
_entity.id
_entity.type
_entity.pdbx_description
1 polymer ?
#
loop_
_entity_poly.entity_id
_entity_poly.type
_entity_poly.pdbx_seq_one_letter_code
_entity_poly.pdbx_strand_id
1 'polypeptide(L)'
;MLFSKINKIIVLGILILIVPTYGNQNTYLKARDFQVSAKITPFKDFVVKEEEIVVYILKEDYEEDDEKCKSKLKEYCEELKGIDPGLDKVHTKVKEICGDIDKKCKDLEGKIEEKVDKYLDLVTDYSKKRISYKECDQYYQTCMFYETTKDNYVLGFCSILRYSCYFFRDTEMRNEVILRAFPTSIIESKDFQEKKQEICPTLIKQSDDLALLCLEDTSLENFNKSIDKFCDSLSELIDKNKKEEVCHEKLGIYPLLKERCEEKNEKLKDLCKGENITYRPPVKNFNPIEQGMTLLEMIDLENLYKEGRNRGLILGALEKTLDDMLAFFSRNTELSEMEGKCKSVLDNKCGYLKTISSEFKELCEKKNKYEEKCKDILKTTNRCRKLRMRLYLDGTSSEFKDKESYPLSYDEFSTSFTENECLEVISECTFIKRSCEPKMLIECQNLKLACHKKKEDQLFIKLIGSELYKLNKLESNDEKFNKCQRIVLEKCSTLNNNNIEIFLRCLRPKDICLRFEKIISSQLKDLKQVLSAVGDSPKEKDCIKLKEACEGILKDLGLNDEKCVKLKERCEYFRVTKKLKYAFLKEESDALADNQKCIKALKDKCDKLSKGEENLYRVSCNSLEETCKFMVSEAMNHCNIFKKNMQEHKILDKTKDSNQTLVKELCATWGLYCRQLMENCPDTLKKGSNSHNEKGVCLQLKDNCKSFWVEKKVEDKPAKEEEKKLEDKPAKEEEKKVEDKPSKEEVKPNEGIKIKVTEMIKIMLLGVIVMGMM
;
A
#
# COMPACT_ATOMS: atom_id res chain seq x y z
N MET A 1 -52.04 9.71 -10.87
CA MET A 1 -51.19 8.74 -10.11
C MET A 1 -50.35 7.81 -10.99
N LEU A 2 -50.70 7.52 -12.26
CA LEU A 2 -49.86 6.72 -13.17
C LEU A 2 -48.62 7.45 -13.72
N PHE A 3 -48.70 8.77 -13.97
CA PHE A 3 -47.56 9.58 -14.44
C PHE A 3 -46.39 9.67 -13.44
N SER A 4 -46.66 9.57 -12.14
CA SER A 4 -45.60 9.60 -11.11
C SER A 4 -44.81 8.29 -11.02
N LYS A 5 -45.42 7.16 -11.39
CA LYS A 5 -44.74 5.85 -11.44
C LYS A 5 -43.87 5.71 -12.68
N ILE A 6 -44.31 6.22 -13.83
CA ILE A 6 -43.55 6.17 -15.09
C ILE A 6 -42.30 7.06 -15.00
N ASN A 7 -42.42 8.29 -14.47
CA ASN A 7 -41.25 9.15 -14.25
C ASN A 7 -40.24 8.56 -13.26
N LYS A 8 -40.69 7.84 -12.22
CA LYS A 8 -39.77 7.16 -11.29
C LYS A 8 -39.02 6.00 -11.94
N ILE A 9 -39.65 5.25 -12.84
CA ILE A 9 -39.00 4.14 -13.57
C ILE A 9 -38.00 4.67 -14.61
N ILE A 10 -38.34 5.77 -15.30
CA ILE A 10 -37.44 6.43 -16.26
C ILE A 10 -36.23 7.04 -15.54
N VAL A 11 -36.43 7.71 -14.40
CA VAL A 11 -35.34 8.24 -13.57
C VAL A 11 -34.45 7.12 -12.99
N LEU A 12 -35.04 5.98 -12.60
CA LEU A 12 -34.26 4.81 -12.15
C LEU A 12 -33.45 4.20 -13.31
N GLY A 13 -34.03 4.10 -14.51
CA GLY A 13 -33.34 3.61 -15.71
C GLY A 13 -32.20 4.51 -16.15
N ILE A 14 -32.38 5.84 -16.06
CA ILE A 14 -31.34 6.84 -16.35
C ILE A 14 -30.24 6.81 -15.28
N LEU A 15 -30.58 6.65 -13.99
CA LEU A 15 -29.59 6.48 -12.92
C LEU A 15 -28.77 5.19 -13.07
N ILE A 16 -29.38 4.08 -13.49
CA ILE A 16 -28.67 2.82 -13.74
C ILE A 16 -27.73 2.93 -14.96
N LEU A 17 -28.06 3.78 -15.94
CA LEU A 17 -27.24 4.02 -17.14
C LEU A 17 -26.18 5.12 -16.97
N ILE A 18 -26.31 6.04 -16.01
CA ILE A 18 -25.32 7.11 -15.73
C ILE A 18 -24.28 6.71 -14.68
N VAL A 19 -24.58 5.76 -13.79
CA VAL A 19 -23.63 5.26 -12.77
C VAL A 19 -22.32 4.68 -13.37
N PRO A 20 -22.28 4.08 -14.58
CA PRO A 20 -21.02 3.65 -15.20
C PRO A 20 -20.22 4.78 -15.87
N THR A 21 -20.82 5.94 -16.17
CA THR A 21 -20.20 6.95 -17.05
C THR A 21 -19.72 8.22 -16.35
N TYR A 22 -20.25 8.56 -15.17
CA TYR A 22 -19.82 9.75 -14.40
C TYR A 22 -19.52 9.49 -12.91
N GLY A 23 -19.44 8.22 -12.51
CA GLY A 23 -18.97 7.82 -11.18
C GLY A 23 -17.45 7.91 -11.04
N ASN A 24 -16.95 9.09 -10.65
CA ASN A 24 -15.74 9.29 -9.86
C ASN A 24 -14.41 8.70 -10.43
N GLN A 25 -13.63 9.56 -11.10
CA GLN A 25 -12.23 9.32 -11.50
C GLN A 25 -11.23 9.22 -10.32
N ASN A 26 -11.65 8.60 -9.22
CA ASN A 26 -10.79 8.26 -8.09
C ASN A 26 -10.91 6.78 -7.70
N THR A 27 -11.06 5.91 -8.69
CA THR A 27 -10.82 4.46 -8.54
C THR A 27 -9.32 4.15 -8.61
N TYR A 28 -8.52 4.82 -7.77
CA TYR A 28 -7.29 4.21 -7.30
C TYR A 28 -7.71 3.28 -6.18
N LEU A 29 -7.76 1.98 -6.48
CA LEU A 29 -8.13 0.89 -5.57
C LEU A 29 -9.41 1.22 -4.76
N LYS A 30 -10.55 0.65 -5.14
CA LYS A 30 -11.56 0.34 -4.11
C LYS A 30 -10.79 -0.31 -2.97
N ALA A 31 -10.67 0.40 -1.84
CA ALA A 31 -10.26 -0.21 -0.61
C ALA A 31 -11.13 -1.47 -0.50
N ARG A 32 -10.49 -2.63 -0.41
CA ARG A 32 -11.16 -3.88 -0.08
C ARG A 32 -12.01 -3.59 1.16
N ASP A 33 -13.31 -3.40 0.98
CA ASP A 33 -14.23 -3.84 2.00
C ASP A 33 -13.96 -5.33 2.13
N PHE A 34 -13.53 -5.75 3.32
CA PHE A 34 -13.30 -7.15 3.67
C PHE A 34 -14.50 -8.04 3.32
N GLN A 35 -15.70 -7.45 3.19
CA GLN A 35 -16.92 -8.13 2.78
C GLN A 35 -17.00 -8.48 1.29
N VAL A 36 -16.30 -7.79 0.37
CA VAL A 36 -16.39 -8.09 -1.07
C VAL A 36 -15.36 -9.13 -1.51
N SER A 37 -14.26 -9.27 -0.77
CA SER A 37 -13.38 -10.44 -0.90
C SER A 37 -13.95 -11.70 -0.23
N ALA A 38 -15.11 -11.64 0.43
CA ALA A 38 -15.75 -12.83 1.01
C ALA A 38 -16.45 -13.74 -0.03
N LYS A 39 -16.32 -13.44 -1.33
CA LYS A 39 -16.33 -14.49 -2.36
C LYS A 39 -14.91 -15.03 -2.51
N ILE A 40 -14.40 -15.66 -1.45
CA ILE A 40 -13.19 -16.48 -1.55
C ILE A 40 -13.61 -17.77 -2.24
N THR A 41 -13.23 -17.92 -3.51
CA THR A 41 -13.24 -19.17 -4.26
C THR A 41 -12.56 -20.25 -3.40
N PRO A 42 -13.09 -21.48 -3.29
CA PRO A 42 -12.65 -22.46 -2.30
C PRO A 42 -11.17 -22.77 -2.49
N PHE A 43 -10.36 -22.38 -1.51
CA PHE A 43 -9.01 -22.88 -1.42
C PHE A 43 -9.12 -24.38 -1.13
N LYS A 44 -8.27 -25.16 -1.80
CA LYS A 44 -8.21 -26.62 -1.77
C LYS A 44 -8.48 -27.18 -0.37
N ASP A 45 -9.37 -28.17 -0.24
CA ASP A 45 -9.52 -28.97 0.98
C ASP A 45 -8.12 -29.44 1.41
N PHE A 46 -7.56 -28.84 2.46
CA PHE A 46 -6.32 -29.33 3.05
C PHE A 46 -6.69 -30.52 3.94
N VAL A 47 -6.01 -31.65 3.73
CA VAL A 47 -6.34 -32.90 4.42
C VAL A 47 -5.69 -32.88 5.79
N VAL A 48 -6.38 -32.33 6.78
CA VAL A 48 -5.98 -32.43 8.21
C VAL A 48 -6.32 -33.81 8.74
N LYS A 49 -5.43 -34.46 9.47
CA LYS A 49 -5.77 -35.68 10.20
C LYS A 49 -6.27 -35.36 11.60
N GLU A 50 -7.13 -36.21 12.17
CA GLU A 50 -7.62 -36.00 13.54
C GLU A 50 -6.46 -35.98 14.55
N GLU A 51 -5.45 -36.83 14.38
CA GLU A 51 -4.30 -36.85 15.29
C GLU A 51 -3.50 -35.54 15.26
N GLU A 52 -3.45 -34.84 14.12
CA GLU A 52 -2.80 -33.52 14.02
C GLU A 52 -3.54 -32.47 14.84
N ILE A 53 -4.88 -32.48 14.79
CA ILE A 53 -5.72 -31.61 15.61
C ILE A 53 -5.51 -31.93 17.09
N VAL A 54 -5.48 -33.22 17.44
CA VAL A 54 -5.28 -33.67 18.83
C VAL A 54 -3.91 -33.23 19.35
N VAL A 55 -2.81 -33.44 18.60
CA VAL A 55 -1.46 -32.94 18.96
C VAL A 55 -1.49 -31.44 19.21
N TYR A 56 -2.11 -30.68 18.30
CA TYR A 56 -2.16 -29.22 18.44
C TYR A 56 -2.97 -28.77 19.66
N ILE A 57 -4.00 -29.52 20.07
CA ILE A 57 -4.75 -29.22 21.30
C ILE A 57 -3.92 -29.58 22.55
N LEU A 58 -3.29 -30.77 22.56
CA LEU A 58 -2.56 -31.28 23.73
C LEU A 58 -1.22 -30.57 23.97
N LYS A 59 -0.56 -30.11 22.90
CA LYS A 59 0.79 -29.52 22.88
C LYS A 59 1.85 -30.51 23.35
N GLU A 60 2.64 -30.17 24.37
CA GLU A 60 3.70 -31.00 24.96
C GLU A 60 3.14 -32.17 25.78
N ASP A 61 1.89 -32.09 26.26
CA ASP A 61 1.23 -33.12 27.06
C ASP A 61 0.73 -34.33 26.23
N TYR A 62 1.18 -34.48 24.99
CA TYR A 62 0.88 -35.69 24.20
C TYR A 62 1.74 -36.89 24.59
N GLU A 63 2.91 -36.64 25.20
CA GLU A 63 3.86 -37.65 25.71
C GLU A 63 3.43 -38.23 27.07
N GLU A 64 2.30 -37.77 27.58
CA GLU A 64 1.78 -38.20 28.86
C GLU A 64 0.74 -39.30 28.67
N ASP A 65 0.41 -40.00 29.76
CA ASP A 65 -0.47 -41.16 29.68
C ASP A 65 -1.85 -40.86 29.06
N ASP A 66 -2.51 -41.93 28.59
CA ASP A 66 -3.85 -41.86 27.99
C ASP A 66 -4.87 -41.10 28.87
N GLU A 67 -4.72 -41.12 30.21
CA GLU A 67 -5.62 -40.41 31.12
C GLU A 67 -5.42 -38.89 31.07
N LYS A 68 -4.18 -38.42 30.96
CA LYS A 68 -3.90 -36.99 30.81
C LYS A 68 -4.35 -36.46 29.45
N CYS A 69 -4.15 -37.24 28.38
CA CYS A 69 -4.75 -36.94 27.06
C CYS A 69 -6.28 -36.78 27.17
N LYS A 70 -6.97 -37.74 27.80
CA LYS A 70 -8.43 -37.70 27.96
C LYS A 70 -8.87 -36.47 28.75
N SER A 71 -8.19 -36.18 29.85
CA SER A 71 -8.49 -35.04 30.72
C SER A 71 -8.43 -33.72 29.94
N LYS A 72 -7.33 -33.49 29.20
CA LYS A 72 -7.16 -32.27 28.39
C LYS A 72 -8.15 -32.14 27.24
N LEU A 73 -8.38 -33.22 26.49
CA LEU A 73 -9.38 -33.19 25.42
C LEU A 73 -10.78 -32.96 25.98
N LYS A 74 -11.09 -33.52 27.15
CA LYS A 74 -12.36 -33.28 27.83
C LYS A 74 -12.51 -31.82 28.25
N GLU A 75 -11.49 -31.23 28.87
CA GLU A 75 -11.47 -29.80 29.21
C GLU A 75 -11.70 -28.94 27.97
N TYR A 76 -10.94 -29.18 26.90
CA TYR A 76 -11.09 -28.48 25.62
C TYR A 76 -12.52 -28.57 25.06
N CYS A 77 -13.09 -29.78 25.03
CA CYS A 77 -14.44 -30.00 24.50
C CYS A 77 -15.53 -29.40 25.41
N GLU A 78 -15.34 -29.39 26.72
CA GLU A 78 -16.26 -28.74 27.67
C GLU A 78 -16.24 -27.21 27.53
N GLU A 79 -15.05 -26.60 27.34
CA GLU A 79 -14.92 -25.17 27.03
C GLU A 79 -15.70 -24.80 25.75
N LEU A 80 -15.53 -25.59 24.68
CA LEU A 80 -16.27 -25.37 23.43
C LEU A 80 -17.78 -25.53 23.61
N LYS A 81 -18.23 -26.57 24.33
CA LYS A 81 -19.66 -26.79 24.64
C LYS A 81 -20.25 -25.68 25.50
N GLY A 82 -19.45 -25.03 26.34
CA GLY A 82 -19.86 -23.84 27.08
C GLY A 82 -20.25 -22.67 26.17
N ILE A 83 -19.68 -22.59 24.96
CA ILE A 83 -19.94 -21.52 23.99
C ILE A 83 -20.98 -21.95 22.95
N ASP A 84 -20.86 -23.19 22.48
CA ASP A 84 -21.67 -23.83 21.45
C ASP A 84 -22.05 -25.26 21.87
N PRO A 85 -23.16 -25.44 22.63
CA PRO A 85 -23.50 -26.72 23.26
C PRO A 85 -23.60 -27.91 22.29
N GLY A 86 -24.00 -27.66 21.04
CA GLY A 86 -24.13 -28.68 20.00
C GLY A 86 -22.84 -28.97 19.22
N LEU A 87 -21.80 -28.16 19.41
CA LEU A 87 -20.59 -28.16 18.58
C LEU A 87 -20.93 -28.08 17.07
N ASP A 88 -21.93 -27.28 16.73
CA ASP A 88 -22.42 -27.09 15.35
C ASP A 88 -21.61 -26.02 14.61
N LYS A 89 -20.86 -25.18 15.33
CA LYS A 89 -20.03 -24.09 14.80
C LYS A 89 -18.54 -24.44 14.73
N VAL A 90 -18.16 -25.65 15.14
CA VAL A 90 -16.77 -26.14 15.04
C VAL A 90 -16.60 -27.02 13.80
N HIS A 91 -15.35 -27.28 13.43
CA HIS A 91 -15.04 -28.19 12.34
C HIS A 91 -15.55 -29.62 12.65
N THR A 92 -16.03 -30.36 11.64
CA THR A 92 -16.55 -31.73 11.78
C THR A 92 -15.60 -32.67 12.55
N LYS A 93 -14.32 -32.71 12.16
CA LYS A 93 -13.26 -33.44 12.91
C LYS A 93 -13.14 -33.06 14.39
N VAL A 94 -13.33 -31.79 14.76
CA VAL A 94 -13.34 -31.38 16.18
C VAL A 94 -14.57 -31.97 16.89
N LYS A 95 -15.73 -31.94 16.22
CA LYS A 95 -16.95 -32.58 16.72
C LYS A 95 -16.77 -34.09 16.91
N GLU A 96 -16.10 -34.76 15.97
CA GLU A 96 -15.76 -36.19 16.03
C GLU A 96 -14.79 -36.50 17.18
N ILE A 97 -13.74 -35.69 17.36
CA ILE A 97 -12.81 -35.82 18.50
C ILE A 97 -13.55 -35.69 19.84
N CYS A 98 -14.42 -34.69 19.98
CA CYS A 98 -15.22 -34.49 21.19
C CYS A 98 -16.33 -35.54 21.40
N GLY A 99 -16.62 -36.36 20.40
CA GLY A 99 -17.60 -37.45 20.47
C GLY A 99 -17.02 -38.79 20.93
N ASP A 100 -15.71 -39.01 20.78
CA ASP A 100 -15.05 -40.30 21.05
C ASP A 100 -13.62 -40.12 21.58
N ILE A 101 -13.48 -39.40 22.71
CA ILE A 101 -12.19 -39.03 23.31
C ILE A 101 -11.33 -40.27 23.62
N ASP A 102 -11.93 -41.32 24.19
CA ASP A 102 -11.22 -42.54 24.58
C ASP A 102 -10.48 -43.17 23.40
N LYS A 103 -11.14 -43.25 22.24
CA LYS A 103 -10.52 -43.80 21.03
C LYS A 103 -9.43 -42.90 20.48
N LYS A 104 -9.54 -41.57 20.62
CA LYS A 104 -8.54 -40.62 20.10
C LYS A 104 -7.26 -40.63 20.92
N CYS A 105 -7.34 -40.86 22.22
CA CYS A 105 -6.16 -40.95 23.08
C CYS A 105 -5.43 -42.29 22.98
N LYS A 106 -6.14 -43.37 22.62
CA LYS A 106 -5.54 -44.69 22.53
C LYS A 106 -4.38 -44.74 21.53
N ASP A 107 -3.20 -45.10 22.02
CA ASP A 107 -1.98 -45.25 21.21
C ASP A 107 -1.66 -43.96 20.44
N LEU A 108 -1.88 -42.80 21.08
CA LEU A 108 -1.66 -41.51 20.47
C LEU A 108 -0.16 -41.16 20.45
N GLU A 109 0.54 -41.38 21.55
CA GLU A 109 1.98 -41.14 21.70
C GLU A 109 2.78 -41.81 20.57
N GLY A 110 2.67 -43.13 20.40
CA GLY A 110 3.38 -43.87 19.35
C GLY A 110 3.03 -43.40 17.93
N LYS A 111 1.79 -42.97 17.68
CA LYS A 111 1.41 -42.38 16.37
C LYS A 111 2.03 -41.01 16.14
N ILE A 112 2.24 -40.23 17.19
CA ILE A 112 2.85 -38.90 17.10
C ILE A 112 4.36 -39.07 16.93
N GLU A 113 5.00 -39.92 17.73
CA GLU A 113 6.43 -40.24 17.62
C GLU A 113 6.77 -40.73 16.20
N GLU A 114 5.99 -41.67 15.64
CA GLU A 114 6.21 -42.15 14.27
C GLU A 114 6.11 -41.01 13.23
N LYS A 115 5.25 -40.01 13.47
CA LYS A 115 5.13 -38.84 12.59
C LYS A 115 6.25 -37.83 12.81
N VAL A 116 6.70 -37.63 14.04
CA VAL A 116 7.87 -36.79 14.38
C VAL A 116 9.12 -37.38 13.76
N ASP A 117 9.32 -38.69 13.82
CA ASP A 117 10.45 -39.38 13.17
C ASP A 117 10.43 -39.22 11.65
N LYS A 118 9.26 -39.42 11.02
CA LYS A 118 9.08 -39.14 9.57
C LYS A 118 9.35 -37.67 9.25
N TYR A 119 9.11 -36.78 10.21
CA TYR A 119 9.40 -35.37 10.04
C TYR A 119 10.90 -35.11 10.03
N LEU A 120 11.69 -35.77 10.88
CA LEU A 120 13.15 -35.66 10.88
C LEU A 120 13.75 -36.06 9.51
N ASP A 121 13.20 -37.07 8.85
CA ASP A 121 13.59 -37.45 7.49
C ASP A 121 13.27 -36.33 6.47
N LEU A 122 12.09 -35.71 6.59
CA LEU A 122 11.70 -34.57 5.75
C LEU A 122 12.60 -33.35 5.98
N VAL A 123 12.96 -33.07 7.23
CA VAL A 123 13.93 -32.02 7.60
C VAL A 123 15.29 -32.30 6.96
N THR A 124 15.73 -33.55 6.98
CA THR A 124 17.01 -33.97 6.39
C THR A 124 17.00 -33.81 4.87
N ASP A 125 15.92 -34.17 4.19
CA ASP A 125 15.74 -33.94 2.75
C ASP A 125 15.68 -32.43 2.42
N TYR A 126 14.97 -31.65 3.23
CA TYR A 126 14.89 -30.20 3.10
C TYR A 126 16.26 -29.53 3.20
N SER A 127 17.10 -29.96 4.15
CA SER A 127 18.45 -29.39 4.34
C SER A 127 19.34 -29.51 3.09
N LYS A 128 18.99 -30.42 2.15
CA LYS A 128 19.71 -30.68 0.89
C LYS A 128 19.16 -29.88 -0.29
N LYS A 129 18.01 -29.19 -0.15
CA LYS A 129 17.32 -28.48 -1.24
C LYS A 129 17.36 -26.96 -1.03
N ARG A 130 17.20 -26.21 -2.13
CA ARG A 130 16.94 -24.76 -2.04
C ARG A 130 15.44 -24.53 -1.90
N ILE A 131 15.07 -23.77 -0.89
CA ILE A 131 13.69 -23.45 -0.55
C ILE A 131 13.04 -22.64 -1.66
N SER A 132 11.88 -23.10 -2.12
CA SER A 132 10.95 -22.48 -3.05
C SER A 132 9.68 -22.02 -2.34
N TYR A 133 8.89 -21.17 -2.99
CA TYR A 133 7.57 -20.77 -2.47
C TYR A 133 6.62 -21.97 -2.31
N LYS A 134 6.79 -23.02 -3.12
CA LYS A 134 6.01 -24.27 -3.01
C LYS A 134 6.28 -25.03 -1.71
N GLU A 135 7.51 -25.01 -1.24
CA GLU A 135 7.91 -25.70 -0.01
C GLU A 135 7.43 -24.94 1.23
N CYS A 136 7.33 -23.61 1.18
CA CYS A 136 6.71 -22.83 2.24
C CYS A 136 5.28 -23.27 2.53
N ASP A 137 4.39 -23.33 1.53
CA ASP A 137 3.01 -23.77 1.76
C ASP A 137 2.91 -25.24 2.23
N GLN A 138 3.80 -26.11 1.73
CA GLN A 138 3.76 -27.55 2.02
C GLN A 138 4.26 -27.88 3.44
N TYR A 139 5.41 -27.37 3.84
CA TYR A 139 6.02 -27.71 5.12
C TYR A 139 5.50 -26.85 6.27
N TYR A 140 4.97 -25.66 5.98
CA TYR A 140 4.40 -24.79 7.01
C TYR A 140 3.21 -25.45 7.71
N GLN A 141 2.38 -26.21 6.98
CA GLN A 141 1.27 -26.96 7.58
C GLN A 141 1.74 -27.93 8.66
N THR A 142 2.71 -28.79 8.30
CA THR A 142 3.27 -29.76 9.23
C THR A 142 3.93 -29.06 10.42
N CYS A 143 4.69 -27.99 10.17
CA CYS A 143 5.28 -27.20 11.26
C CYS A 143 4.27 -26.70 12.27
N MET A 144 3.16 -26.15 11.79
CA MET A 144 2.18 -25.51 12.68
C MET A 144 1.48 -26.50 13.61
N PHE A 145 1.37 -27.78 13.22
CA PHE A 145 0.78 -28.82 14.08
C PHE A 145 1.79 -29.41 15.07
N TYR A 146 3.02 -29.69 14.64
CA TYR A 146 3.98 -30.42 15.47
C TYR A 146 4.94 -29.51 16.25
N GLU A 147 5.09 -28.23 15.91
CA GLU A 147 5.93 -27.32 16.72
C GLU A 147 5.44 -27.20 18.18
N THR A 148 4.15 -27.48 18.44
CA THR A 148 3.59 -27.50 19.78
C THR A 148 4.05 -28.69 20.63
N THR A 149 4.66 -29.72 20.05
CA THR A 149 5.27 -30.83 20.81
C THR A 149 6.55 -30.42 21.53
N LYS A 150 7.15 -29.28 21.14
CA LYS A 150 8.43 -28.78 21.64
C LYS A 150 9.61 -29.74 21.48
N ASP A 151 9.50 -30.73 20.59
CA ASP A 151 10.69 -31.49 20.17
C ASP A 151 11.73 -30.52 19.60
N ASN A 152 12.98 -30.65 20.04
CA ASN A 152 14.05 -29.69 19.73
C ASN A 152 14.35 -29.61 18.23
N TYR A 153 14.28 -30.74 17.52
CA TYR A 153 14.55 -30.79 16.08
C TYR A 153 13.39 -30.21 15.28
N VAL A 154 12.14 -30.56 15.65
CA VAL A 154 10.92 -29.98 15.07
C VAL A 154 10.92 -28.47 15.26
N LEU A 155 11.14 -28.00 16.49
CA LEU A 155 11.16 -26.58 16.84
C LEU A 155 12.24 -25.80 16.07
N GLY A 156 13.46 -26.32 16.05
CA GLY A 156 14.57 -25.71 15.33
C GLY A 156 14.29 -25.60 13.82
N PHE A 157 13.80 -26.68 13.22
CA PHE A 157 13.43 -26.68 11.82
C PHE A 157 12.29 -25.72 11.50
N CYS A 158 11.23 -25.72 12.31
CA CYS A 158 10.06 -24.90 12.07
C CYS A 158 10.31 -23.42 12.23
N SER A 159 11.16 -23.04 13.18
CA SER A 159 11.65 -21.67 13.27
C SER A 159 12.43 -21.27 12.01
N ILE A 160 13.36 -22.11 11.54
CA ILE A 160 14.14 -21.85 10.31
C ILE A 160 13.25 -21.75 9.08
N LEU A 161 12.29 -22.65 8.92
CA LEU A 161 11.35 -22.66 7.80
C LEU A 161 10.51 -21.39 7.79
N ARG A 162 9.87 -21.03 8.91
CA ARG A 162 9.05 -19.81 9.02
C ARG A 162 9.88 -18.57 8.73
N TYR A 163 11.10 -18.50 9.28
CA TYR A 163 12.00 -17.38 9.03
C TYR A 163 12.37 -17.28 7.55
N SER A 164 12.67 -18.41 6.92
CA SER A 164 13.01 -18.47 5.49
C SER A 164 11.85 -18.08 4.60
N CYS A 165 10.63 -18.50 4.94
CA CYS A 165 9.41 -18.12 4.21
C CYS A 165 9.09 -16.63 4.35
N TYR A 166 9.22 -16.07 5.56
CA TYR A 166 9.12 -14.63 5.77
C TYR A 166 10.17 -13.89 4.93
N PHE A 167 11.43 -14.32 5.00
CA PHE A 167 12.55 -13.72 4.27
C PHE A 167 12.36 -13.79 2.74
N PHE A 168 11.78 -14.88 2.22
CA PHE A 168 11.44 -15.02 0.81
C PHE A 168 10.40 -13.99 0.39
N ARG A 169 9.29 -13.87 1.12
CA ARG A 169 8.23 -12.89 0.84
C ARG A 169 8.74 -11.45 0.89
N ASP A 170 9.59 -11.13 1.87
CA ASP A 170 10.23 -9.82 2.01
C ASP A 170 11.20 -9.53 0.85
N THR A 171 12.02 -10.52 0.47
CA THR A 171 12.93 -10.45 -0.68
C THR A 171 12.19 -10.28 -2.01
N GLU A 172 11.08 -10.98 -2.19
CA GLU A 172 10.23 -10.86 -3.38
C GLU A 172 9.69 -9.43 -3.51
N MET A 173 9.18 -8.86 -2.42
CA MET A 173 8.71 -7.47 -2.37
C MET A 173 9.84 -6.49 -2.69
N ARG A 174 11.02 -6.66 -2.09
CA ARG A 174 12.21 -5.87 -2.42
C ARG A 174 12.54 -5.94 -3.91
N ASN A 175 12.60 -7.14 -4.48
CA ASN A 175 12.94 -7.34 -5.90
C ASN A 175 11.91 -6.69 -6.82
N GLU A 176 10.62 -6.71 -6.46
CA GLU A 176 9.59 -6.03 -7.21
C GLU A 176 9.76 -4.50 -7.19
N VAL A 177 10.03 -3.91 -6.03
CA VAL A 177 10.35 -2.46 -5.94
C VAL A 177 11.53 -2.09 -6.82
N ILE A 178 12.58 -2.92 -6.78
CA ILE A 178 13.77 -2.77 -7.61
C ILE A 178 13.40 -2.81 -9.09
N LEU A 179 12.67 -3.83 -9.54
CA LEU A 179 12.24 -3.97 -10.93
C LEU A 179 11.42 -2.77 -11.43
N ARG A 180 10.59 -2.19 -10.57
CA ARG A 180 9.83 -0.98 -10.92
C ARG A 180 10.72 0.27 -11.01
N ALA A 181 11.79 0.34 -10.22
CA ALA A 181 12.69 1.50 -10.19
C ALA A 181 13.75 1.50 -11.31
N PHE A 182 14.11 0.32 -11.83
CA PHE A 182 15.07 0.17 -12.91
C PHE A 182 14.36 -0.10 -14.25
N PRO A 183 14.47 0.79 -15.25
CA PRO A 183 13.89 0.54 -16.57
C PRO A 183 14.55 -0.69 -17.23
N THR A 184 13.76 -1.49 -17.95
CA THR A 184 14.20 -2.72 -18.63
C THR A 184 15.26 -2.49 -19.70
N SER A 185 15.37 -1.26 -20.22
CA SER A 185 16.31 -0.86 -21.25
C SER A 185 17.76 -0.78 -20.78
N ILE A 186 18.03 -0.98 -19.48
CA ILE A 186 19.40 -0.98 -18.94
C ILE A 186 20.08 -2.30 -19.31
N ILE A 187 20.89 -2.24 -20.36
CA ILE A 187 21.68 -3.37 -20.88
C ILE A 187 23.17 -3.18 -20.55
N GLU A 188 23.61 -1.93 -20.34
CA GLU A 188 24.99 -1.59 -20.04
C GLU A 188 25.25 -1.37 -18.54
N SER A 189 26.42 -1.81 -18.06
CA SER A 189 26.83 -1.64 -16.66
C SER A 189 26.92 -0.17 -16.23
N LYS A 190 27.32 0.71 -17.16
CA LYS A 190 27.41 2.15 -16.89
C LYS A 190 26.04 2.76 -16.62
N ASP A 191 25.06 2.48 -17.49
CA ASP A 191 23.67 2.93 -17.32
C ASP A 191 23.06 2.43 -16.01
N PHE A 192 23.40 1.20 -15.62
CA PHE A 192 22.98 0.64 -14.33
C PHE A 192 23.53 1.43 -13.14
N GLN A 193 24.82 1.79 -13.16
CA GLN A 193 25.43 2.56 -12.08
C GLN A 193 24.92 4.00 -12.02
N GLU A 194 24.75 4.66 -13.18
CA GLU A 194 24.17 6.01 -13.26
C GLU A 194 22.73 6.00 -12.73
N LYS A 195 21.92 5.03 -13.14
CA LYS A 195 20.56 4.90 -12.64
C LYS A 195 20.52 4.62 -11.13
N LYS A 196 21.42 3.77 -10.64
CA LYS A 196 21.55 3.48 -9.21
C LYS A 196 21.85 4.76 -8.41
N GLN A 197 22.76 5.61 -8.90
CA GLN A 197 23.05 6.91 -8.28
C GLN A 197 21.84 7.85 -8.26
N GLU A 198 21.01 7.83 -9.31
CA GLU A 198 19.80 8.65 -9.40
C GLU A 198 18.73 8.24 -8.36
N ILE A 199 18.46 6.93 -8.22
CA ILE A 199 17.31 6.44 -7.44
C ILE A 199 17.63 6.23 -5.95
N CYS A 200 18.87 5.87 -5.62
CA CYS A 200 19.23 5.45 -4.27
C CYS A 200 19.05 6.50 -3.16
N PRO A 201 19.27 7.81 -3.40
CA PRO A 201 18.99 8.85 -2.39
C PRO A 201 17.53 8.85 -1.91
N THR A 202 16.62 8.37 -2.76
CA THR A 202 15.20 8.25 -2.42
C THR A 202 14.90 6.89 -1.77
N LEU A 203 15.42 5.79 -2.34
CA LEU A 203 15.11 4.43 -1.90
C LEU A 203 15.70 4.08 -0.53
N ILE A 204 16.87 4.61 -0.18
CA ILE A 204 17.54 4.33 1.12
C ILE A 204 16.70 4.73 2.34
N LYS A 205 15.74 5.65 2.15
CA LYS A 205 14.85 6.15 3.21
C LYS A 205 13.59 5.29 3.38
N GLN A 206 13.38 4.30 2.51
CA GLN A 206 12.10 3.58 2.42
C GLN A 206 12.09 2.22 3.11
N SER A 207 13.23 1.55 3.28
CA SER A 207 13.37 0.32 4.07
C SER A 207 14.84 -0.04 4.26
N ASP A 208 15.14 -0.92 5.23
CA ASP A 208 16.48 -1.51 5.37
C ASP A 208 16.91 -2.19 4.07
N ASP A 209 16.07 -3.06 3.55
CA ASP A 209 16.33 -3.87 2.36
C ASP A 209 16.71 -3.04 1.13
N LEU A 210 16.08 -1.88 0.94
CA LEU A 210 16.43 -0.93 -0.12
C LEU A 210 17.71 -0.14 0.21
N ALA A 211 17.97 0.14 1.48
CA ALA A 211 19.26 0.69 1.92
C ALA A 211 20.41 -0.27 1.64
N LEU A 212 20.26 -1.56 1.95
CA LEU A 212 21.26 -2.60 1.68
C LEU A 212 21.59 -2.63 0.18
N LEU A 213 20.58 -2.66 -0.69
CA LEU A 213 20.76 -2.63 -2.14
C LEU A 213 21.62 -1.43 -2.59
N CYS A 214 21.32 -0.25 -2.05
CA CYS A 214 22.02 0.97 -2.41
C CYS A 214 23.46 1.00 -1.91
N LEU A 215 23.73 0.46 -0.72
CA LEU A 215 25.07 0.44 -0.13
C LEU A 215 25.97 -0.69 -0.67
N GLU A 216 25.38 -1.78 -1.18
CA GLU A 216 26.13 -2.91 -1.74
C GLU A 216 26.72 -2.63 -3.13
N ASP A 217 27.80 -3.34 -3.46
CA ASP A 217 28.38 -3.36 -4.80
C ASP A 217 27.69 -4.41 -5.67
N THR A 218 26.41 -4.21 -5.95
CA THR A 218 25.67 -5.11 -6.84
C THR A 218 26.11 -4.86 -8.28
N SER A 219 26.73 -5.87 -8.91
CA SER A 219 27.01 -5.82 -10.36
C SER A 219 25.72 -5.99 -11.16
N LEU A 220 25.70 -5.47 -12.39
CA LEU A 220 24.60 -5.70 -13.33
C LEU A 220 24.36 -7.20 -13.56
N GLU A 221 25.41 -8.02 -13.56
CA GLU A 221 25.29 -9.47 -13.69
C GLU A 221 24.53 -10.11 -12.51
N ASN A 222 24.86 -9.72 -11.28
CA ASN A 222 24.18 -10.23 -10.09
C ASN A 222 22.73 -9.74 -10.00
N PHE A 223 22.50 -8.49 -10.41
CA PHE A 223 21.16 -7.96 -10.60
C PHE A 223 20.37 -8.82 -11.60
N ASN A 224 20.94 -9.08 -12.78
CA ASN A 224 20.32 -9.89 -13.82
C ASN A 224 19.99 -11.31 -13.33
N LYS A 225 20.93 -11.98 -12.65
CA LYS A 225 20.69 -13.30 -12.04
C LYS A 225 19.52 -13.30 -11.04
N SER A 226 19.32 -12.18 -10.34
CA SER A 226 18.20 -12.05 -9.39
C SER A 226 16.86 -11.89 -10.12
N ILE A 227 16.86 -11.16 -11.24
CA ILE A 227 15.69 -11.03 -12.11
C ILE A 227 15.35 -12.35 -12.78
N ASP A 228 16.34 -13.08 -13.28
CA ASP A 228 16.11 -14.38 -13.94
C ASP A 228 15.48 -15.38 -12.97
N LYS A 229 16.00 -15.48 -11.74
CA LYS A 229 15.40 -16.30 -10.67
C LYS A 229 13.96 -15.89 -10.36
N PHE A 230 13.68 -14.58 -10.33
CA PHE A 230 12.34 -14.09 -10.12
C PHE A 230 11.41 -14.56 -11.25
N CYS A 231 11.86 -14.47 -12.51
CA CYS A 231 11.08 -14.90 -13.66
C CYS A 231 10.85 -16.41 -13.72
N ASP A 232 11.84 -17.21 -13.32
CA ASP A 232 11.66 -18.65 -13.18
C ASP A 232 10.59 -18.96 -12.12
N SER A 233 10.60 -18.24 -10.99
CA SER A 233 9.60 -18.40 -9.94
C SER A 233 8.17 -18.05 -10.37
N LEU A 234 7.98 -17.18 -11.37
CA LEU A 234 6.65 -16.86 -11.91
C LEU A 234 5.98 -18.09 -12.53
N SER A 235 6.76 -19.00 -13.13
CA SER A 235 6.21 -20.23 -13.73
C SER A 235 5.57 -21.12 -12.66
N GLU A 236 6.23 -21.26 -11.51
CA GLU A 236 5.69 -22.03 -10.38
C GLU A 236 4.42 -21.41 -9.79
N LEU A 237 4.25 -20.10 -9.90
CA LEU A 237 3.06 -19.38 -9.43
C LEU A 237 1.89 -19.57 -10.42
N ILE A 238 2.15 -19.48 -11.72
CA ILE A 238 1.15 -19.64 -12.80
C ILE A 238 0.57 -21.05 -12.84
N ASP A 239 1.40 -22.07 -12.62
CA ASP A 239 0.99 -23.48 -12.72
C ASP A 239 0.12 -23.96 -11.53
N LYS A 240 -0.03 -23.14 -10.48
CA LYS A 240 -0.91 -23.44 -9.34
C LYS A 240 -2.33 -22.94 -9.61
N ASN A 241 -3.34 -23.67 -9.15
CA ASN A 241 -4.76 -23.28 -9.15
C ASN A 241 -5.08 -21.99 -8.33
N LYS A 242 -4.09 -21.17 -7.97
CA LYS A 242 -4.21 -19.88 -7.26
C LYS A 242 -4.29 -18.70 -8.25
N LYS A 243 -5.09 -18.87 -9.31
CA LYS A 243 -5.09 -17.97 -10.47
C LYS A 243 -5.41 -16.52 -10.11
N GLU A 244 -6.44 -16.30 -9.31
CA GLU A 244 -6.92 -14.97 -8.92
C GLU A 244 -5.91 -14.21 -8.02
N GLU A 245 -5.31 -14.91 -7.05
CA GLU A 245 -4.30 -14.36 -6.14
C GLU A 245 -3.06 -13.93 -6.93
N VAL A 246 -2.48 -14.84 -7.72
CA VAL A 246 -1.29 -14.57 -8.54
C VAL A 246 -1.54 -13.38 -9.50
N CYS A 247 -2.76 -13.23 -10.00
CA CYS A 247 -3.13 -12.10 -10.84
C CYS A 247 -3.18 -10.77 -10.13
N HIS A 248 -3.75 -10.70 -8.94
CA HIS A 248 -3.70 -9.48 -8.14
C HIS A 248 -2.26 -9.14 -7.74
N GLU A 249 -1.44 -10.16 -7.50
CA GLU A 249 -0.10 -10.02 -6.95
C GLU A 249 0.99 -9.69 -7.97
N LYS A 250 0.88 -10.19 -9.21
CA LYS A 250 2.02 -10.19 -10.15
C LYS A 250 1.76 -9.48 -11.47
N LEU A 251 0.51 -9.15 -11.76
CA LEU A 251 0.15 -8.49 -13.02
C LEU A 251 0.73 -7.08 -13.15
N GLY A 252 1.10 -6.43 -12.02
CA GLY A 252 1.79 -5.14 -12.01
C GLY A 252 3.21 -5.15 -12.56
N ILE A 253 3.83 -6.32 -12.60
CA ILE A 253 5.22 -6.52 -13.04
C ILE A 253 5.27 -6.83 -14.55
N TYR A 254 4.14 -7.24 -15.14
CA TYR A 254 4.04 -7.64 -16.55
C TYR A 254 4.64 -6.61 -17.55
N PRO A 255 4.33 -5.30 -17.48
CA PRO A 255 4.90 -4.34 -18.43
C PRO A 255 6.42 -4.15 -18.27
N LEU A 256 6.95 -4.43 -17.08
CA LEU A 256 8.35 -4.19 -16.68
C LEU A 256 9.24 -5.40 -16.88
N LEU A 257 8.70 -6.54 -17.28
CA LEU A 257 9.50 -7.73 -17.57
C LEU A 257 9.24 -8.25 -18.98
N LYS A 258 8.45 -7.51 -19.78
CA LYS A 258 7.94 -7.96 -21.07
C LYS A 258 9.05 -8.50 -21.98
N GLU A 259 10.22 -7.84 -22.02
CA GLU A 259 11.33 -8.25 -22.89
C GLU A 259 12.13 -9.44 -22.35
N ARG A 260 12.22 -9.62 -21.02
CA ARG A 260 13.08 -10.65 -20.41
C ARG A 260 12.32 -11.92 -20.04
N CYS A 261 11.04 -11.80 -19.72
CA CYS A 261 10.20 -12.88 -19.19
C CYS A 261 8.92 -13.03 -20.01
N GLU A 262 9.00 -12.70 -21.31
CA GLU A 262 7.88 -12.57 -22.25
C GLU A 262 6.93 -13.76 -22.22
N GLU A 263 7.47 -14.98 -22.38
CA GLU A 263 6.68 -16.21 -22.43
C GLU A 263 5.87 -16.42 -21.14
N LYS A 264 6.48 -16.17 -19.97
CA LYS A 264 5.84 -16.36 -18.65
C LYS A 264 4.81 -15.26 -18.41
N ASN A 265 5.14 -14.04 -18.85
CA ASN A 265 4.29 -12.87 -18.74
C ASN A 265 3.02 -12.97 -19.59
N GLU A 266 3.10 -13.46 -20.84
CA GLU A 266 1.89 -13.67 -21.64
C GLU A 266 0.99 -14.75 -21.03
N LYS A 267 1.57 -15.85 -20.50
CA LYS A 267 0.80 -16.87 -19.76
C LYS A 267 0.09 -16.26 -18.55
N LEU A 268 0.78 -15.47 -17.74
CA LEU A 268 0.19 -14.78 -16.58
C LEU A 268 -0.94 -13.84 -17.03
N LYS A 269 -0.70 -13.01 -18.05
CA LYS A 269 -1.67 -12.04 -18.55
C LYS A 269 -2.93 -12.71 -19.06
N ASP A 270 -2.82 -13.78 -19.83
CA ASP A 270 -3.98 -14.48 -20.36
C ASP A 270 -4.75 -15.22 -19.26
N LEU A 271 -4.03 -15.78 -18.29
CA LEU A 271 -4.62 -16.33 -17.06
C LEU A 271 -5.43 -15.26 -16.30
N CYS A 272 -4.90 -14.04 -16.16
CA CYS A 272 -5.58 -12.95 -15.45
C CYS A 272 -6.76 -12.34 -16.20
N LYS A 273 -6.65 -12.21 -17.54
CA LYS A 273 -7.80 -11.82 -18.36
C LYS A 273 -8.94 -12.82 -18.23
N GLY A 274 -8.64 -14.11 -18.11
CA GLY A 274 -9.64 -15.16 -17.83
C GLY A 274 -10.45 -14.89 -16.56
N GLU A 275 -9.83 -14.28 -15.54
CA GLU A 275 -10.45 -13.91 -14.27
C GLU A 275 -11.01 -12.47 -14.25
N ASN A 276 -11.05 -11.77 -15.40
CA ASN A 276 -11.38 -10.34 -15.51
C ASN A 276 -10.48 -9.40 -14.68
N ILE A 277 -9.23 -9.81 -14.40
CA ILE A 277 -8.24 -9.00 -13.70
C ILE A 277 -7.28 -8.37 -14.72
N THR A 278 -7.25 -7.04 -14.78
CA THR A 278 -6.33 -6.29 -15.63
C THR A 278 -5.51 -5.29 -14.81
N TYR A 279 -4.19 -5.29 -15.00
CA TYR A 279 -3.33 -4.29 -14.39
C TYR A 279 -3.44 -2.98 -15.16
N ARG A 280 -3.51 -1.88 -14.42
CA ARG A 280 -3.33 -0.54 -14.95
C ARG A 280 -2.16 0.08 -14.20
N PRO A 281 -1.08 0.49 -14.91
CA PRO A 281 0.01 1.19 -14.26
C PRO A 281 -0.51 2.46 -13.58
N PRO A 282 0.20 2.98 -12.57
CA PRO A 282 -0.10 4.29 -12.00
C PRO A 282 -0.05 5.32 -13.12
N VAL A 283 -1.20 5.96 -13.39
CA VAL A 283 -1.27 7.07 -14.33
C VAL A 283 -1.71 8.30 -13.55
N LYS A 284 -0.74 9.15 -13.24
CA LYS A 284 -1.04 10.54 -12.89
C LYS A 284 -1.33 11.27 -14.19
N ASN A 285 -2.59 11.66 -14.41
CA ASN A 285 -2.95 12.49 -15.56
C ASN A 285 -2.04 13.73 -15.57
N PHE A 286 -1.35 13.96 -16.68
CA PHE A 286 -0.46 15.11 -16.80
C PHE A 286 -1.27 16.40 -16.59
N ASN A 287 -0.84 17.20 -15.63
CA ASN A 287 -1.40 18.52 -15.37
C ASN A 287 -0.26 19.53 -15.40
N PRO A 288 -0.29 20.55 -16.30
CA PRO A 288 0.77 21.54 -16.44
C PRO A 288 1.21 22.24 -15.14
N ILE A 289 0.33 22.36 -14.15
CA ILE A 289 0.58 23.06 -12.89
C ILE A 289 0.96 22.14 -11.73
N GLU A 290 0.95 20.83 -11.94
CA GLU A 290 1.31 19.81 -10.96
C GLU A 290 2.71 19.27 -11.25
N GLN A 291 3.42 18.84 -10.20
CA GLN A 291 4.68 18.14 -10.39
C GLN A 291 4.44 16.80 -11.08
N GLY A 292 5.40 16.39 -11.92
CA GLY A 292 5.47 15.02 -12.42
C GLY A 292 5.48 14.00 -11.28
N MET A 293 5.25 12.73 -11.61
CA MET A 293 5.32 11.67 -10.60
C MET A 293 6.73 11.63 -9.98
N THR A 294 6.78 11.55 -8.66
CA THR A 294 8.01 11.19 -7.94
C THR A 294 8.37 9.74 -8.22
N LEU A 295 9.62 9.34 -7.98
CA LEU A 295 10.05 7.94 -8.13
C LEU A 295 9.13 6.98 -7.36
N LEU A 296 8.76 7.32 -6.12
CA LEU A 296 7.91 6.48 -5.27
C LEU A 296 6.48 6.31 -5.83
N GLU A 297 5.95 7.35 -6.48
CA GLU A 297 4.66 7.30 -7.18
C GLU A 297 4.77 6.49 -8.48
N MET A 298 5.86 6.66 -9.25
CA MET A 298 6.10 5.90 -10.48
C MET A 298 6.16 4.40 -10.24
N ILE A 299 6.80 3.98 -9.14
CA ILE A 299 6.90 2.55 -8.76
C ILE A 299 5.71 2.05 -7.94
N ASP A 300 4.77 2.93 -7.60
CA ASP A 300 3.60 2.63 -6.77
C ASP A 300 3.95 2.01 -5.40
N LEU A 301 4.98 2.53 -4.74
CA LEU A 301 5.55 1.90 -3.54
C LEU A 301 4.51 1.73 -2.42
N GLU A 302 3.62 2.70 -2.24
CA GLU A 302 2.62 2.65 -1.16
C GLU A 302 1.64 1.48 -1.36
N ASN A 303 1.18 1.24 -2.58
CA ASN A 303 0.27 0.13 -2.86
C ASN A 303 1.00 -1.21 -2.72
N LEU A 304 2.24 -1.30 -3.17
CA LEU A 304 3.10 -2.46 -2.94
C LEU A 304 3.28 -2.76 -1.44
N TYR A 305 3.59 -1.75 -0.64
CA TYR A 305 3.73 -1.91 0.81
C TYR A 305 2.40 -2.21 1.49
N LYS A 306 1.28 -1.67 0.99
CA LYS A 306 -0.06 -2.02 1.47
C LYS A 306 -0.36 -3.50 1.20
N GLU A 307 0.01 -4.00 0.03
CA GLU A 307 -0.09 -5.40 -0.33
C GLU A 307 0.80 -6.29 0.54
N GLY A 308 2.09 -5.97 0.68
CA GLY A 308 3.01 -6.70 1.54
C GLY A 308 2.54 -6.77 3.00
N ARG A 309 2.03 -5.64 3.54
CA ARG A 309 1.42 -5.60 4.88
C ARG A 309 0.18 -6.49 4.99
N ASN A 310 -0.60 -6.65 3.93
CA ASN A 310 -1.74 -7.58 3.90
C ASN A 310 -1.31 -9.06 3.82
N ARG A 311 -0.03 -9.35 3.51
CA ARG A 311 0.58 -10.69 3.56
C ARG A 311 1.36 -10.95 4.86
N GLY A 312 1.21 -10.08 5.86
CA GLY A 312 1.87 -10.23 7.15
C GLY A 312 3.27 -9.61 7.25
N LEU A 313 3.77 -8.92 6.21
CA LEU A 313 5.08 -8.26 6.26
C LEU A 313 5.04 -6.98 7.10
N ILE A 314 6.15 -6.69 7.76
CA ILE A 314 6.38 -5.44 8.49
C ILE A 314 7.16 -4.51 7.58
N LEU A 315 6.45 -3.55 6.97
CA LEU A 315 7.00 -2.62 5.97
C LEU A 315 6.70 -1.19 6.36
N GLY A 316 7.71 -0.33 6.27
CA GLY A 316 7.59 1.08 6.57
C GLY A 316 8.87 1.84 6.29
N ALA A 317 8.73 3.14 6.04
CA ALA A 317 9.85 4.05 5.90
C ALA A 317 10.50 4.28 7.26
N LEU A 318 11.82 4.11 7.34
CA LEU A 318 12.61 4.39 8.51
C LEU A 318 13.92 5.02 8.04
N GLU A 319 14.19 6.25 8.47
CA GLU A 319 15.40 6.96 8.08
C GLU A 319 16.63 6.31 8.71
N LYS A 320 17.68 6.09 7.91
CA LYS A 320 18.90 5.43 8.36
C LYS A 320 19.92 6.45 8.79
N THR A 321 20.50 6.24 9.96
CA THR A 321 21.57 7.11 10.42
C THR A 321 22.86 6.78 9.67
N LEU A 322 23.78 7.74 9.62
CA LEU A 322 25.13 7.49 9.11
C LEU A 322 25.79 6.31 9.84
N ASP A 323 25.55 6.17 11.15
CA ASP A 323 26.12 5.09 11.96
C ASP A 323 25.58 3.72 11.55
N ASP A 324 24.31 3.60 11.19
CA ASP A 324 23.71 2.36 10.68
C ASP A 324 24.34 1.97 9.35
N MET A 325 24.44 2.93 8.43
CA MET A 325 25.03 2.72 7.11
C MET A 325 26.53 2.39 7.18
N LEU A 326 27.24 2.90 8.18
CA LEU A 326 28.64 2.55 8.43
C LEU A 326 28.79 1.17 9.09
N ALA A 327 27.95 0.84 10.07
CA ALA A 327 27.93 -0.49 10.70
C ALA A 327 27.66 -1.59 9.66
N PHE A 328 26.80 -1.30 8.67
CA PHE A 328 26.52 -2.18 7.54
C PHE A 328 27.78 -2.65 6.79
N PHE A 329 28.75 -1.76 6.57
CA PHE A 329 29.96 -2.06 5.80
C PHE A 329 30.88 -3.05 6.51
N SER A 330 30.79 -3.13 7.85
CA SER A 330 31.60 -3.99 8.69
C SER A 330 30.82 -5.16 9.30
N ARG A 331 29.55 -5.37 8.90
CA ARG A 331 28.65 -6.38 9.49
C ARG A 331 29.11 -7.84 9.36
N ASN A 332 30.08 -8.14 8.52
CA ASN A 332 30.60 -9.49 8.31
C ASN A 332 32.05 -9.62 8.78
N THR A 333 32.49 -8.70 9.63
CA THR A 333 33.87 -8.56 10.04
C THR A 333 33.95 -8.65 11.56
N GLU A 334 35.00 -9.31 12.05
CA GLU A 334 35.26 -9.41 13.49
C GLU A 334 35.50 -8.02 14.09
N LEU A 335 35.18 -7.85 15.38
CA LEU A 335 35.20 -6.54 16.05
C LEU A 335 36.55 -5.82 15.91
N SER A 336 37.66 -6.56 15.97
CA SER A 336 39.03 -6.03 15.83
C SER A 336 39.34 -5.47 14.44
N GLU A 337 38.63 -5.92 13.40
CA GLU A 337 38.89 -5.55 12.00
C GLU A 337 37.85 -4.56 11.46
N MET A 338 36.78 -4.28 12.20
CA MET A 338 35.68 -3.41 11.75
C MET A 338 36.14 -2.01 11.36
N GLU A 339 37.05 -1.40 12.13
CA GLU A 339 37.59 -0.07 11.84
C GLU A 339 38.33 -0.07 10.50
N GLY A 340 39.21 -1.06 10.30
CA GLY A 340 39.98 -1.20 9.06
C GLY A 340 39.08 -1.43 7.85
N LYS A 341 38.05 -2.27 8.01
CA LYS A 341 37.07 -2.53 6.94
C LYS A 341 36.27 -1.28 6.58
N CYS A 342 35.79 -0.54 7.58
CA CYS A 342 35.09 0.73 7.37
C CYS A 342 35.95 1.71 6.57
N LYS A 343 37.21 1.93 6.99
CA LYS A 343 38.14 2.84 6.29
C LYS A 343 38.35 2.43 4.85
N SER A 344 38.62 1.14 4.62
CA SER A 344 38.82 0.59 3.27
C SER A 344 37.60 0.80 2.37
N VAL A 345 36.38 0.63 2.89
CA VAL A 345 35.16 0.88 2.10
C VAL A 345 35.04 2.37 1.77
N LEU A 346 35.27 3.26 2.73
CA LEU A 346 35.17 4.71 2.49
C LEU A 346 36.25 5.20 1.52
N ASP A 347 37.49 4.73 1.65
CA ASP A 347 38.58 5.04 0.73
C ASP A 347 38.22 4.73 -0.73
N ASN A 348 37.53 3.61 -0.96
CA ASN A 348 37.18 3.15 -2.30
C ASN A 348 35.84 3.70 -2.81
N LYS A 349 34.86 3.93 -1.93
CA LYS A 349 33.46 4.21 -2.31
C LYS A 349 33.00 5.64 -2.08
N CYS A 350 33.82 6.51 -1.49
CA CYS A 350 33.42 7.88 -1.18
C CYS A 350 32.88 8.67 -2.40
N GLY A 351 33.35 8.37 -3.63
CA GLY A 351 32.78 8.98 -4.84
C GLY A 351 31.29 8.68 -5.01
N TYR A 352 30.90 7.41 -4.89
CA TYR A 352 29.50 6.97 -4.97
C TYR A 352 28.71 7.42 -3.73
N LEU A 353 29.24 7.21 -2.52
CA LEU A 353 28.51 7.51 -1.28
C LEU A 353 28.16 9.00 -1.13
N LYS A 354 28.98 9.92 -1.66
CA LYS A 354 28.66 11.36 -1.75
C LYS A 354 27.34 11.65 -2.47
N THR A 355 26.94 10.78 -3.40
CA THR A 355 25.68 10.92 -4.14
C THR A 355 24.47 10.43 -3.35
N ILE A 356 24.67 9.55 -2.36
CA ILE A 356 23.61 8.83 -1.65
C ILE A 356 22.99 9.68 -0.54
N SER A 357 23.80 10.38 0.26
CA SER A 357 23.30 11.24 1.32
C SER A 357 24.22 12.42 1.62
N SER A 358 23.64 13.48 2.20
CA SER A 358 24.39 14.66 2.65
C SER A 358 25.41 14.32 3.74
N GLU A 359 25.09 13.38 4.62
CA GLU A 359 25.98 12.94 5.70
C GLU A 359 27.23 12.26 5.13
N PHE A 360 27.07 11.39 4.12
CA PHE A 360 28.22 10.81 3.43
C PHE A 360 29.01 11.85 2.66
N LYS A 361 28.34 12.86 2.09
CA LYS A 361 29.02 13.97 1.43
C LYS A 361 29.96 14.69 2.39
N GLU A 362 29.47 15.09 3.55
CA GLU A 362 30.28 15.75 4.58
C GLU A 362 31.39 14.85 5.14
N LEU A 363 31.11 13.56 5.33
CA LEU A 363 32.07 12.57 5.82
C LEU A 363 33.24 12.39 4.84
N CYS A 364 32.93 12.26 3.55
CA CYS A 364 33.90 12.00 2.49
C CYS A 364 34.64 13.24 1.95
N GLU A 365 34.34 14.44 2.44
CA GLU A 365 35.07 15.67 2.11
C GLU A 365 36.29 15.89 3.00
N LYS A 366 36.38 15.23 4.17
CA LYS A 366 37.47 15.43 5.13
C LYS A 366 38.00 14.09 5.65
N LYS A 367 39.22 13.70 5.25
CA LYS A 367 39.82 12.40 5.61
C LYS A 367 39.84 12.12 7.12
N ASN A 368 40.28 13.11 7.91
CA ASN A 368 40.34 12.97 9.36
C ASN A 368 38.96 12.70 10.00
N LYS A 369 37.86 13.20 9.41
CA LYS A 369 36.51 12.98 9.95
C LYS A 369 36.08 11.53 9.83
N TYR A 370 36.37 10.85 8.72
CA TYR A 370 35.93 9.46 8.57
C TYR A 370 36.80 8.47 9.32
N GLU A 371 38.08 8.75 9.54
CA GLU A 371 38.92 7.93 10.42
C GLU A 371 38.39 7.92 11.85
N GLU A 372 38.00 9.08 12.39
CA GLU A 372 37.35 9.20 13.70
C GLU A 372 36.00 8.47 13.71
N LYS A 373 35.19 8.64 12.66
CA LYS A 373 33.88 8.00 12.58
C LYS A 373 33.95 6.48 12.49
N CYS A 374 34.94 5.92 11.78
CA CYS A 374 35.15 4.47 11.75
C CYS A 374 35.60 3.91 13.11
N LYS A 375 36.33 4.67 13.93
CA LYS A 375 36.66 4.28 15.32
C LYS A 375 35.41 4.21 16.19
N ASP A 376 34.47 5.12 15.97
CA ASP A 376 33.21 5.15 16.71
C ASP A 376 32.32 3.91 16.47
N ILE A 377 32.52 3.18 15.37
CA ILE A 377 31.81 1.91 15.12
C ILE A 377 32.14 0.87 16.20
N LEU A 378 33.30 0.95 16.86
CA LEU A 378 33.63 0.08 17.99
C LEU A 378 32.72 0.33 19.21
N LYS A 379 32.01 1.46 19.27
CA LYS A 379 30.98 1.74 20.28
C LYS A 379 29.70 0.88 20.09
N THR A 380 29.66 0.03 19.06
CA THR A 380 28.57 -0.94 18.80
C THR A 380 28.28 -1.84 20.02
N THR A 381 29.25 -2.10 20.90
CA THR A 381 29.02 -2.88 22.14
C THR A 381 27.90 -2.30 23.02
N ASN A 382 27.79 -0.97 23.11
CA ASN A 382 26.68 -0.34 23.86
C ASN A 382 25.33 -0.52 23.16
N ARG A 383 25.31 -0.48 21.83
CA ARG A 383 24.11 -0.76 21.03
C ARG A 383 23.68 -2.21 21.20
N CYS A 384 24.61 -3.15 21.09
CA CYS A 384 24.38 -4.58 21.34
C CYS A 384 23.81 -4.83 22.74
N ARG A 385 24.36 -4.20 23.79
CA ARG A 385 23.84 -4.33 25.15
C ARG A 385 22.40 -3.82 25.26
N LYS A 386 22.09 -2.65 24.68
CA LYS A 386 20.74 -2.09 24.67
C LYS A 386 19.77 -2.98 23.90
N LEU A 387 20.19 -3.49 22.74
CA LEU A 387 19.38 -4.40 21.93
C LEU A 387 19.10 -5.70 22.68
N ARG A 388 20.10 -6.35 23.28
CA ARG A 388 19.91 -7.57 24.10
C ARG A 388 18.91 -7.37 25.21
N MET A 389 19.10 -6.29 25.99
CA MET A 389 18.17 -5.90 27.05
C MET A 389 16.74 -5.75 26.53
N ARG A 390 16.59 -5.10 25.37
CA ARG A 390 15.28 -4.90 24.75
C ARG A 390 14.67 -6.23 24.32
N LEU A 391 15.39 -7.06 23.56
CA LEU A 391 14.90 -8.35 23.07
C LEU A 391 14.50 -9.29 24.22
N TYR A 392 15.21 -9.25 25.35
CA TYR A 392 14.85 -10.01 26.54
C TYR A 392 13.57 -9.50 27.21
N LEU A 393 13.46 -8.19 27.45
CA LEU A 393 12.24 -7.58 28.03
C LEU A 393 11.02 -7.80 27.14
N ASP A 394 11.25 -7.85 25.83
CA ASP A 394 10.27 -8.11 24.81
C ASP A 394 9.86 -9.59 24.79
N GLY A 395 10.69 -10.51 25.30
CA GLY A 395 10.42 -11.95 25.27
C GLY A 395 10.72 -12.58 23.91
N THR A 396 11.60 -11.97 23.12
CA THR A 396 12.14 -12.52 21.87
C THR A 396 13.54 -13.11 22.05
N SER A 397 14.10 -12.99 23.25
CA SER A 397 15.36 -13.59 23.70
C SER A 397 15.06 -14.45 24.91
N SER A 398 15.52 -15.70 24.91
CA SER A 398 15.35 -16.61 26.04
C SER A 398 16.43 -16.43 27.10
N GLU A 399 17.58 -15.86 26.72
CA GLU A 399 18.73 -15.65 27.58
C GLU A 399 19.03 -14.15 27.74
N PHE A 400 19.56 -13.77 28.90
CA PHE A 400 19.79 -12.37 29.24
C PHE A 400 21.25 -11.91 29.00
N LYS A 401 22.26 -12.78 29.08
CA LYS A 401 23.70 -12.46 28.87
C LYS A 401 24.56 -13.68 28.50
N ASP A 402 25.60 -13.44 27.70
CA ASP A 402 26.75 -14.33 27.42
C ASP A 402 26.44 -15.73 26.85
N LYS A 403 25.19 -15.97 26.46
CA LYS A 403 24.74 -17.17 25.74
C LYS A 403 23.89 -16.77 24.53
N GLU A 404 23.89 -17.64 23.54
CA GLU A 404 22.95 -17.57 22.43
C GLU A 404 21.57 -18.02 22.91
N SER A 405 20.52 -17.33 22.48
CA SER A 405 19.13 -17.76 22.72
C SER A 405 18.78 -18.99 21.90
N TYR A 406 17.75 -19.71 22.34
CA TYR A 406 17.15 -20.80 21.59
C TYR A 406 15.98 -20.31 20.70
N PRO A 407 15.65 -21.04 19.63
CA PRO A 407 14.46 -20.76 18.82
C PRO A 407 13.19 -20.87 19.68
N LEU A 408 12.30 -19.89 19.56
CA LEU A 408 11.01 -19.91 20.28
C LEU A 408 9.92 -20.54 19.40
N SER A 409 8.99 -21.24 20.05
CA SER A 409 7.80 -21.78 19.38
C SER A 409 6.87 -20.66 18.94
N TYR A 410 5.99 -20.92 17.96
CA TYR A 410 5.01 -19.92 17.52
C TYR A 410 4.19 -19.35 18.68
N ASP A 411 3.78 -20.18 19.64
CA ASP A 411 2.92 -19.76 20.74
C ASP A 411 3.63 -18.86 21.77
N GLU A 412 4.93 -19.03 21.97
CA GLU A 412 5.75 -18.28 22.93
C GLU A 412 6.03 -16.84 22.50
N PHE A 413 5.93 -16.55 21.21
CA PHE A 413 6.19 -15.19 20.71
C PHE A 413 5.25 -14.15 21.31
N SER A 414 5.86 -13.14 21.92
CA SER A 414 5.21 -11.93 22.39
C SER A 414 4.66 -11.10 21.23
N THR A 415 3.45 -10.55 21.41
CA THR A 415 2.78 -9.68 20.42
C THR A 415 2.48 -8.28 20.97
N SER A 416 3.16 -7.88 22.05
CA SER A 416 2.89 -6.61 22.75
C SER A 416 3.54 -5.37 22.15
N PHE A 417 4.49 -5.51 21.22
CA PHE A 417 5.14 -4.36 20.55
C PHE A 417 4.16 -3.64 19.65
N THR A 418 4.43 -2.38 19.34
CA THR A 418 3.77 -1.64 18.25
C THR A 418 4.39 -1.99 16.88
N GLU A 419 3.72 -1.67 15.76
CA GLU A 419 4.30 -1.92 14.42
C GLU A 419 5.56 -1.06 14.20
N ASN A 420 5.56 0.17 14.73
CA ASN A 420 6.74 1.04 14.72
C ASN A 420 7.89 0.48 15.58
N GLU A 421 7.60 -0.03 16.79
CA GLU A 421 8.61 -0.69 17.62
C GLU A 421 9.21 -1.91 16.89
N CYS A 422 8.41 -2.70 16.18
CA CYS A 422 8.90 -3.77 15.33
C CYS A 422 9.84 -3.25 14.23
N LEU A 423 9.47 -2.20 13.50
CA LEU A 423 10.33 -1.60 12.45
C LEU A 423 11.68 -1.12 13.01
N GLU A 424 11.66 -0.42 14.15
CA GLU A 424 12.86 0.12 14.80
C GLU A 424 13.82 -0.99 15.26
N VAL A 425 13.31 -1.99 15.97
CA VAL A 425 14.16 -3.06 16.55
C VAL A 425 14.62 -4.04 15.45
N ILE A 426 13.78 -4.33 14.45
CA ILE A 426 14.19 -5.11 13.27
C ILE A 426 15.33 -4.39 12.53
N SER A 427 15.23 -3.07 12.37
CA SER A 427 16.28 -2.26 11.75
C SER A 427 17.58 -2.33 12.52
N GLU A 428 17.56 -2.15 13.84
CA GLU A 428 18.76 -2.33 14.68
C GLU A 428 19.38 -3.72 14.46
N CYS A 429 18.57 -4.78 14.51
CA CYS A 429 18.97 -6.14 14.22
C CYS A 429 19.61 -6.29 12.82
N THR A 430 19.10 -5.62 11.80
CA THR A 430 19.65 -5.70 10.43
C THR A 430 21.10 -5.22 10.36
N PHE A 431 21.45 -4.15 11.10
CA PHE A 431 22.77 -3.54 11.02
C PHE A 431 23.81 -4.13 11.96
N ILE A 432 23.42 -4.55 13.18
CA ILE A 432 24.41 -4.89 14.23
C ILE A 432 24.44 -6.35 14.67
N LYS A 433 23.45 -7.19 14.30
CA LYS A 433 23.32 -8.56 14.88
C LYS A 433 24.56 -9.46 14.72
N ARG A 434 25.32 -9.27 13.64
CA ARG A 434 26.55 -10.04 13.35
C ARG A 434 27.80 -9.43 13.99
N SER A 435 27.71 -8.15 14.37
CA SER A 435 28.78 -7.38 15.01
C SER A 435 28.77 -7.49 16.53
N CYS A 436 27.68 -8.02 17.10
CA CYS A 436 27.55 -8.27 18.54
C CYS A 436 28.22 -9.57 18.94
N GLU A 437 28.77 -9.61 20.16
CA GLU A 437 29.33 -10.81 20.77
C GLU A 437 28.59 -11.13 22.09
N PRO A 438 27.99 -12.33 22.26
CA PRO A 438 27.74 -13.31 21.20
C PRO A 438 26.87 -12.74 20.06
N LYS A 439 26.93 -13.39 18.89
CA LYS A 439 26.11 -13.01 17.73
C LYS A 439 24.63 -13.15 18.07
N MET A 440 23.82 -12.20 17.62
CA MET A 440 22.39 -12.12 17.95
C MET A 440 21.50 -12.66 16.83
N LEU A 441 21.89 -13.78 16.22
CA LEU A 441 21.20 -14.30 15.04
C LEU A 441 19.81 -14.84 15.39
N ILE A 442 19.71 -15.67 16.43
CA ILE A 442 18.47 -16.32 16.85
C ILE A 442 17.50 -15.31 17.44
N GLU A 443 17.96 -14.39 18.29
CA GLU A 443 17.12 -13.36 18.91
C GLU A 443 16.49 -12.45 17.86
N CYS A 444 17.27 -12.05 16.85
CA CYS A 444 16.77 -11.23 15.75
C CYS A 444 15.84 -12.01 14.81
N GLN A 445 16.01 -13.34 14.67
CA GLN A 445 15.06 -14.21 13.95
C GLN A 445 13.75 -14.30 14.72
N ASN A 446 13.80 -14.60 16.02
CA ASN A 446 12.66 -14.65 16.92
C ASN A 446 11.88 -13.32 16.90
N LEU A 447 12.56 -12.17 16.94
CA LEU A 447 11.92 -10.87 16.81
C LEU A 447 11.14 -10.72 15.50
N LYS A 448 11.77 -11.05 14.36
CA LYS A 448 11.10 -10.95 13.04
C LYS A 448 9.86 -11.84 13.00
N LEU A 449 9.95 -13.06 13.51
CA LEU A 449 8.82 -13.99 13.59
C LEU A 449 7.72 -13.51 14.55
N ALA A 450 8.08 -12.95 15.70
CA ALA A 450 7.13 -12.38 16.65
C ALA A 450 6.36 -11.19 16.04
N CYS A 451 7.07 -10.30 15.34
CA CYS A 451 6.46 -9.19 14.63
C CYS A 451 5.57 -9.67 13.47
N HIS A 452 5.98 -10.71 12.75
CA HIS A 452 5.16 -11.36 11.72
C HIS A 452 3.87 -11.95 12.31
N LYS A 453 3.96 -12.75 13.38
CA LYS A 453 2.81 -13.32 14.11
C LYS A 453 1.83 -12.23 14.55
N LYS A 454 2.33 -11.12 15.12
CA LYS A 454 1.48 -9.98 15.48
C LYS A 454 0.70 -9.46 14.27
N LYS A 455 1.35 -9.32 13.10
CA LYS A 455 0.69 -8.84 11.89
C LYS A 455 -0.38 -9.82 11.41
N GLU A 456 -0.09 -11.11 11.43
CA GLU A 456 -1.05 -12.16 11.10
C GLU A 456 -2.26 -12.13 12.07
N ASP A 457 -2.03 -12.00 13.38
CA ASP A 457 -3.10 -11.85 14.38
C ASP A 457 -3.99 -10.63 14.07
N GLN A 458 -3.40 -9.49 13.70
CA GLN A 458 -4.14 -8.28 13.31
C GLN A 458 -5.00 -8.50 12.05
N LEU A 459 -4.45 -9.19 11.04
CA LEU A 459 -5.16 -9.50 9.81
C LEU A 459 -6.32 -10.47 10.09
N PHE A 460 -6.11 -11.47 10.95
CA PHE A 460 -7.14 -12.39 11.38
C PHE A 460 -8.27 -11.66 12.13
N ILE A 461 -7.95 -10.79 13.08
CA ILE A 461 -8.97 -9.98 13.79
C ILE A 461 -9.79 -9.13 12.82
N LYS A 462 -9.13 -8.51 11.83
CA LYS A 462 -9.80 -7.73 10.79
C LYS A 462 -10.74 -8.58 9.93
N LEU A 463 -10.36 -9.84 9.68
CA LEU A 463 -11.18 -10.83 8.97
C LEU A 463 -12.44 -11.23 9.75
N ILE A 464 -12.32 -11.46 11.07
CA ILE A 464 -13.48 -11.74 11.94
C ILE A 464 -14.42 -10.54 11.99
N GLY A 465 -13.88 -9.32 12.00
CA GLY A 465 -14.59 -8.08 11.69
C GLY A 465 -14.85 -7.15 12.87
N SER A 466 -15.51 -6.01 12.58
CA SER A 466 -15.74 -4.91 13.53
C SER A 466 -16.61 -5.29 14.74
N GLU A 467 -17.29 -6.45 14.71
CA GLU A 467 -18.09 -6.95 15.82
C GLU A 467 -17.24 -7.23 17.07
N LEU A 468 -16.00 -7.71 16.90
CA LEU A 468 -15.08 -7.89 18.02
C LEU A 468 -14.73 -6.54 18.67
N TYR A 469 -14.49 -5.49 17.88
CA TYR A 469 -14.14 -4.16 18.39
C TYR A 469 -15.29 -3.54 19.19
N LYS A 470 -16.55 -3.81 18.83
CA LYS A 470 -17.74 -3.35 19.56
C LYS A 470 -17.84 -3.96 20.97
N LEU A 471 -17.18 -5.09 21.25
CA LEU A 471 -17.16 -5.71 22.58
C LEU A 471 -16.47 -4.85 23.64
N ASN A 472 -15.64 -3.89 23.21
CA ASN A 472 -14.98 -2.99 24.14
C ASN A 472 -15.93 -2.02 24.87
N LYS A 473 -17.23 -2.03 24.53
CA LYS A 473 -18.28 -1.24 25.17
C LYS A 473 -19.00 -1.97 26.31
N LEU A 474 -18.68 -3.24 26.56
CA LEU A 474 -19.33 -4.04 27.60
C LEU A 474 -18.65 -3.80 28.96
N GLU A 475 -19.45 -3.75 30.03
CA GLU A 475 -18.98 -3.45 31.39
C GLU A 475 -18.32 -4.64 32.08
N SER A 476 -18.76 -5.88 31.79
CA SER A 476 -18.21 -7.10 32.40
C SER A 476 -17.14 -7.76 31.54
N ASN A 477 -15.97 -8.03 32.14
CA ASN A 477 -14.87 -8.73 31.48
C ASN A 477 -15.24 -10.17 31.08
N ASP A 478 -15.99 -10.89 31.91
CA ASP A 478 -16.37 -12.28 31.63
C ASP A 478 -17.40 -12.37 30.49
N GLU A 479 -18.38 -11.48 30.49
CA GLU A 479 -19.37 -11.40 29.40
C GLU A 479 -18.69 -11.04 28.08
N LYS A 480 -17.79 -10.05 28.10
CA LYS A 480 -16.99 -9.64 26.96
C LYS A 480 -16.16 -10.81 26.41
N PHE A 481 -15.53 -11.56 27.29
CA PHE A 481 -14.70 -12.71 26.93
C PHE A 481 -15.52 -13.82 26.28
N ASN A 482 -16.64 -14.22 26.90
CA ASN A 482 -17.52 -15.26 26.37
C ASN A 482 -18.14 -14.87 25.03
N LYS A 483 -18.54 -13.60 24.87
CA LYS A 483 -19.08 -13.09 23.62
C LYS A 483 -18.04 -13.01 22.52
N CYS A 484 -16.78 -12.67 22.86
CA CYS A 484 -15.66 -12.74 21.92
C CYS A 484 -15.51 -14.15 21.36
N GLN A 485 -15.46 -15.17 22.23
CA GLN A 485 -15.27 -16.56 21.79
C GLN A 485 -16.42 -17.02 20.89
N ARG A 486 -17.67 -16.63 21.19
CA ARG A 486 -18.84 -16.93 20.34
C ARG A 486 -18.71 -16.30 18.95
N ILE A 487 -18.33 -15.02 18.86
CA ILE A 487 -18.16 -14.32 17.58
C ILE A 487 -17.03 -14.98 16.77
N VAL A 488 -15.92 -15.34 17.42
CA VAL A 488 -14.82 -16.04 16.76
C VAL A 488 -15.30 -17.37 16.17
N LEU A 489 -15.99 -18.21 16.95
CA LEU A 489 -16.52 -19.49 16.47
C LEU A 489 -17.52 -19.32 15.32
N GLU A 490 -18.44 -18.35 15.42
CA GLU A 490 -19.41 -18.06 14.36
C GLU A 490 -18.72 -17.68 13.05
N LYS A 491 -17.77 -16.76 13.09
CA LYS A 491 -17.04 -16.37 11.87
C LYS A 491 -16.17 -17.50 11.34
N CYS A 492 -15.49 -18.25 12.23
CA CYS A 492 -14.72 -19.43 11.85
C CYS A 492 -15.56 -20.45 11.06
N SER A 493 -16.80 -20.70 11.47
CA SER A 493 -17.70 -21.59 10.73
C SER A 493 -18.01 -21.10 9.31
N THR A 494 -18.04 -19.77 9.09
CA THR A 494 -18.31 -19.16 7.77
C THR A 494 -17.09 -19.02 6.87
N LEU A 495 -15.87 -19.04 7.43
CA LEU A 495 -14.62 -18.89 6.68
C LEU A 495 -14.24 -20.15 5.87
N ASN A 496 -15.06 -21.20 5.97
CA ASN A 496 -15.07 -22.37 5.10
C ASN A 496 -13.67 -22.99 4.90
N ASN A 497 -12.95 -23.28 6.00
CA ASN A 497 -11.68 -24.03 6.06
C ASN A 497 -10.77 -23.89 4.83
N ASN A 498 -10.58 -22.67 4.37
CA ASN A 498 -9.85 -22.38 3.14
C ASN A 498 -8.33 -22.23 3.40
N ASN A 499 -7.92 -22.07 4.65
CA ASN A 499 -6.52 -21.85 5.00
C ASN A 499 -6.20 -22.50 6.35
N ILE A 500 -5.12 -23.29 6.39
CA ILE A 500 -4.62 -23.97 7.59
C ILE A 500 -4.38 -23.02 8.76
N GLU A 501 -3.83 -21.83 8.50
CA GLU A 501 -3.51 -20.85 9.53
C GLU A 501 -4.79 -20.32 10.18
N ILE A 502 -5.81 -20.00 9.36
CA ILE A 502 -7.14 -19.62 9.83
C ILE A 502 -7.76 -20.76 10.64
N PHE A 503 -7.65 -21.99 10.15
CA PHE A 503 -8.19 -23.17 10.84
C PHE A 503 -7.57 -23.39 12.21
N LEU A 504 -6.24 -23.36 12.31
CA LEU A 504 -5.53 -23.52 13.58
C LEU A 504 -5.89 -22.42 14.59
N ARG A 505 -6.01 -21.17 14.12
CA ARG A 505 -6.52 -20.07 14.94
C ARG A 505 -7.94 -20.38 15.43
N CYS A 506 -8.81 -20.88 14.56
CA CYS A 506 -10.18 -21.27 14.90
C CYS A 506 -10.29 -22.43 15.90
N LEU A 507 -9.25 -23.26 16.05
CA LEU A 507 -9.20 -24.29 17.09
C LEU A 507 -9.07 -23.71 18.51
N ARG A 508 -8.61 -22.46 18.67
CA ARG A 508 -8.36 -21.83 19.98
C ARG A 508 -9.01 -20.45 20.11
N PRO A 509 -10.36 -20.36 20.16
CA PRO A 509 -11.07 -19.08 20.29
C PRO A 509 -10.68 -18.33 21.58
N LYS A 510 -10.43 -19.05 22.68
CA LYS A 510 -9.95 -18.51 23.96
C LYS A 510 -8.67 -17.70 23.80
N ASP A 511 -7.66 -18.28 23.15
CA ASP A 511 -6.35 -17.66 22.91
C ASP A 511 -6.46 -16.40 22.05
N ILE A 512 -7.29 -16.43 21.00
CA ILE A 512 -7.56 -15.25 20.16
C ILE A 512 -8.14 -14.13 21.01
N CYS A 513 -9.14 -14.43 21.85
CA CYS A 513 -9.79 -13.44 22.69
C CYS A 513 -8.87 -12.85 23.77
N LEU A 514 -7.97 -13.66 24.34
CA LEU A 514 -6.94 -13.18 25.27
C LEU A 514 -5.92 -12.25 24.57
N ARG A 515 -5.56 -12.55 23.32
CA ARG A 515 -4.64 -11.70 22.52
C ARG A 515 -5.32 -10.46 21.95
N PHE A 516 -6.63 -10.52 21.70
CA PHE A 516 -7.40 -9.46 21.06
C PHE A 516 -7.26 -8.11 21.80
N GLU A 517 -7.34 -8.11 23.13
CA GLU A 517 -7.20 -6.89 23.92
C GLU A 517 -5.79 -6.27 23.80
N LYS A 518 -4.74 -7.10 23.87
CA LYS A 518 -3.35 -6.66 23.66
C LYS A 518 -3.16 -6.06 22.28
N ILE A 519 -3.77 -6.67 21.26
CA ILE A 519 -3.67 -6.20 19.88
C ILE A 519 -4.38 -4.86 19.71
N ILE A 520 -5.60 -4.70 20.21
CA ILE A 520 -6.30 -3.41 20.20
C ILE A 520 -5.46 -2.34 20.91
N SER A 521 -4.96 -2.65 22.11
CA SER A 521 -4.16 -1.71 22.89
C SER A 521 -2.90 -1.27 22.13
N SER A 522 -2.20 -2.21 21.49
CA SER A 522 -1.04 -1.91 20.65
C SER A 522 -1.39 -1.04 19.44
N GLN A 523 -2.51 -1.32 18.76
CA GLN A 523 -2.98 -0.54 17.60
C GLN A 523 -3.39 0.88 18.00
N LEU A 524 -4.03 1.03 19.17
CA LEU A 524 -4.37 2.34 19.73
C LEU A 524 -3.12 3.13 20.11
N LYS A 525 -2.09 2.46 20.67
CA LYS A 525 -0.79 3.07 20.95
C LYS A 525 -0.10 3.54 19.67
N ASP A 526 -0.06 2.70 18.63
CA ASP A 526 0.43 3.04 17.28
C ASP A 526 -0.28 4.31 16.76
N LEU A 527 -1.60 4.29 16.73
CA LEU A 527 -2.39 5.42 16.23
C LEU A 527 -2.13 6.70 17.04
N LYS A 528 -2.09 6.61 18.37
CA LYS A 528 -1.78 7.77 19.24
C LYS A 528 -0.38 8.31 19.00
N GLN A 529 0.61 7.45 18.78
CA GLN A 529 1.98 7.87 18.50
C GLN A 529 2.04 8.64 17.17
N VAL A 530 1.42 8.10 16.11
CA VAL A 530 1.39 8.76 14.79
C VAL A 530 0.62 10.10 14.86
N LEU A 531 -0.54 10.14 15.52
CA LEU A 531 -1.30 11.38 15.74
C LEU A 531 -0.49 12.41 16.55
N SER A 532 0.33 11.96 17.51
CA SER A 532 1.16 12.85 18.31
C SER A 532 2.37 13.39 17.52
N ALA A 533 2.96 12.59 16.64
CA ALA A 533 4.07 13.01 15.78
C ALA A 533 3.65 14.08 14.76
N VAL A 534 2.40 14.01 14.29
CA VAL A 534 1.82 15.02 13.38
C VAL A 534 1.51 16.34 14.10
N GLY A 535 1.32 16.29 15.42
CA GLY A 535 1.00 17.45 16.25
C GLY A 535 -0.37 18.05 15.95
N ASP A 536 -0.59 19.29 16.38
CA ASP A 536 -1.87 20.00 16.20
C ASP A 536 -2.04 20.62 14.79
N SER A 537 -1.06 20.43 13.89
CA SER A 537 -1.03 21.07 12.57
C SER A 537 -0.71 20.06 11.45
N PRO A 538 -1.62 19.11 11.18
CA PRO A 538 -1.43 18.13 10.10
C PRO A 538 -1.30 18.82 8.74
N LYS A 539 -0.55 18.20 7.83
CA LYS A 539 -0.40 18.61 6.42
C LYS A 539 -1.43 17.89 5.54
N GLU A 540 -1.68 18.41 4.34
CA GLU A 540 -2.62 17.81 3.38
C GLU A 540 -2.30 16.33 3.09
N LYS A 541 -1.02 15.98 2.99
CA LYS A 541 -0.58 14.59 2.77
C LYS A 541 -0.94 13.63 3.93
N ASP A 542 -1.05 14.14 5.15
CA ASP A 542 -1.35 13.34 6.33
C ASP A 542 -2.83 12.94 6.36
N CYS A 543 -3.68 13.70 5.66
CA CYS A 543 -5.12 13.51 5.59
C CYS A 543 -5.57 12.21 4.93
N ILE A 544 -4.80 11.64 4.01
CA ILE A 544 -5.20 10.39 3.36
C ILE A 544 -4.97 9.22 4.34
N LYS A 545 -3.72 9.07 4.81
CA LYS A 545 -3.31 7.94 5.66
C LYS A 545 -3.96 7.97 7.04
N LEU A 546 -4.00 9.13 7.70
CA LEU A 546 -4.50 9.21 9.06
C LEU A 546 -6.02 9.24 9.16
N LYS A 547 -6.72 9.73 8.12
CA LYS A 547 -8.18 9.68 8.07
C LYS A 547 -8.66 8.23 8.01
N GLU A 548 -8.05 7.38 7.17
CA GLU A 548 -8.35 5.95 7.13
C GLU A 548 -8.14 5.29 8.50
N ALA A 549 -7.05 5.64 9.20
CA ALA A 549 -6.76 5.09 10.52
C ALA A 549 -7.76 5.56 11.61
N CYS A 550 -8.14 6.84 11.59
CA CYS A 550 -9.15 7.40 12.49
C CYS A 550 -10.57 6.88 12.20
N GLU A 551 -10.92 6.65 10.94
CA GLU A 551 -12.23 6.13 10.54
C GLU A 551 -12.35 4.60 10.70
N GLY A 552 -11.23 3.91 10.93
CA GLY A 552 -11.17 2.48 11.24
C GLY A 552 -11.33 2.17 12.74
N ILE A 553 -10.24 1.81 13.40
CA ILE A 553 -10.25 1.24 14.76
C ILE A 553 -10.97 2.12 15.79
N LEU A 554 -10.79 3.44 15.75
CA LEU A 554 -11.47 4.32 16.72
C LEU A 554 -12.98 4.37 16.53
N LYS A 555 -13.44 4.41 15.27
CA LYS A 555 -14.86 4.33 14.93
C LYS A 555 -15.44 3.00 15.40
N ASP A 556 -14.73 1.90 15.15
CA ASP A 556 -15.16 0.55 15.54
C ASP A 556 -15.22 0.39 17.07
N LEU A 557 -14.31 1.05 17.80
CA LEU A 557 -14.34 1.12 19.26
C LEU A 557 -15.36 2.13 19.81
N GLY A 558 -15.91 3.00 18.96
CA GLY A 558 -16.78 4.11 19.37
C GLY A 558 -16.06 5.19 20.18
N LEU A 559 -14.74 5.31 20.02
CA LEU A 559 -13.92 6.32 20.68
C LEU A 559 -13.89 7.59 19.84
N ASN A 560 -14.27 8.71 20.44
CA ASN A 560 -14.02 10.04 19.89
C ASN A 560 -12.68 10.54 20.40
N ASP A 561 -11.61 10.28 19.65
CA ASP A 561 -10.30 10.86 19.93
C ASP A 561 -10.26 12.32 19.42
N GLU A 562 -9.95 13.26 20.33
CA GLU A 562 -9.91 14.68 20.03
C GLU A 562 -8.94 15.01 18.89
N LYS A 563 -7.80 14.31 18.79
CA LYS A 563 -6.81 14.52 17.72
C LYS A 563 -7.35 14.07 16.37
N CYS A 564 -8.11 12.98 16.33
CA CYS A 564 -8.79 12.54 15.11
C CYS A 564 -9.90 13.51 14.67
N VAL A 565 -10.65 14.09 15.61
CA VAL A 565 -11.63 15.13 15.30
C VAL A 565 -10.94 16.35 14.68
N LYS A 566 -9.90 16.87 15.34
CA LYS A 566 -9.09 17.99 14.83
C LYS A 566 -8.48 17.69 13.46
N LEU A 567 -7.92 16.50 13.27
CA LEU A 567 -7.41 16.05 11.97
C LEU A 567 -8.50 16.09 10.90
N LYS A 568 -9.69 15.54 11.18
CA LYS A 568 -10.80 15.52 10.22
C LYS A 568 -11.24 16.92 9.84
N GLU A 569 -11.42 17.81 10.81
CA GLU A 569 -11.75 19.22 10.57
C GLU A 569 -10.68 19.90 9.72
N ARG A 570 -9.40 19.66 10.04
CA ARG A 570 -8.28 20.23 9.30
C ARG A 570 -8.16 19.70 7.88
N CYS A 571 -8.47 18.42 7.66
CA CYS A 571 -8.50 17.80 6.34
C CYS A 571 -9.65 18.31 5.49
N GLU A 572 -10.83 18.53 6.08
CA GLU A 572 -11.94 19.20 5.41
C GLU A 572 -11.58 20.66 5.07
N TYR A 573 -10.90 21.37 5.97
CA TYR A 573 -10.36 22.71 5.69
C TYR A 573 -9.44 22.70 4.45
N PHE A 574 -8.45 21.79 4.37
CA PHE A 574 -7.60 21.71 3.16
C PHE A 574 -8.40 21.42 1.90
N ARG A 575 -9.35 20.47 1.96
CA ARG A 575 -10.22 20.11 0.82
C ARG A 575 -11.03 21.30 0.32
N VAL A 576 -11.60 22.08 1.23
CA VAL A 576 -12.41 23.27 0.93
C VAL A 576 -11.53 24.40 0.39
N THR A 577 -10.43 24.70 1.07
CA THR A 577 -9.48 25.75 0.67
C THR A 577 -8.88 25.47 -0.71
N LYS A 578 -8.61 24.21 -1.06
CA LYS A 578 -8.15 23.82 -2.41
C LYS A 578 -9.21 24.12 -3.48
N LYS A 579 -10.49 23.83 -3.21
CA LYS A 579 -11.60 24.18 -4.12
C LYS A 579 -11.70 25.70 -4.31
N LEU A 580 -11.58 26.45 -3.22
CA LEU A 580 -11.62 27.91 -3.22
C LEU A 580 -10.45 28.52 -4.00
N LYS A 581 -9.22 28.01 -3.83
CA LYS A 581 -8.04 28.37 -4.64
C LYS A 581 -8.35 28.27 -6.14
N TYR A 582 -8.85 27.12 -6.58
CA TYR A 582 -9.20 26.90 -7.98
C TYR A 582 -10.35 27.79 -8.46
N ALA A 583 -11.29 28.16 -7.58
CA ALA A 583 -12.33 29.13 -7.92
C ALA A 583 -11.75 30.53 -8.20
N PHE A 584 -10.81 31.00 -7.37
CA PHE A 584 -10.11 32.27 -7.61
C PHE A 584 -9.25 32.24 -8.88
N LEU A 585 -8.51 31.16 -9.11
CA LEU A 585 -7.70 31.02 -10.33
C LEU A 585 -8.56 31.07 -11.62
N LYS A 586 -9.79 30.53 -11.58
CA LYS A 586 -10.74 30.58 -12.71
C LYS A 586 -11.28 31.98 -13.00
N GLU A 587 -11.21 32.91 -12.05
CA GLU A 587 -11.64 34.30 -12.25
C GLU A 587 -10.64 35.11 -13.08
N GLU A 588 -9.45 34.56 -13.38
CA GLU A 588 -8.38 35.22 -14.14
C GLU A 588 -7.98 36.59 -13.53
N SER A 589 -8.05 36.71 -12.20
CA SER A 589 -7.75 37.93 -11.42
C SER A 589 -6.41 37.82 -10.68
N ASP A 590 -5.97 38.92 -10.06
CA ASP A 590 -4.77 38.99 -9.21
C ASP A 590 -5.06 38.72 -7.73
N ALA A 591 -6.21 38.09 -7.43
CA ALA A 591 -6.68 37.84 -6.07
C ALA A 591 -5.67 37.03 -5.23
N LEU A 592 -4.91 36.11 -5.83
CA LEU A 592 -3.91 35.30 -5.13
C LEU A 592 -2.47 35.80 -5.35
N ALA A 593 -2.27 37.04 -5.81
CA ALA A 593 -0.94 37.58 -6.05
C ALA A 593 -0.15 37.86 -4.78
N ASP A 594 -0.85 38.25 -3.71
CA ASP A 594 -0.29 38.45 -2.39
C ASP A 594 -1.38 38.24 -1.32
N ASN A 595 -0.95 38.17 -0.06
CA ASN A 595 -1.86 37.93 1.06
C ASN A 595 -2.89 39.05 1.25
N GLN A 596 -2.56 40.31 0.96
CA GLN A 596 -3.48 41.43 1.17
C GLN A 596 -4.62 41.40 0.17
N LYS A 597 -4.29 41.22 -1.12
CA LYS A 597 -5.27 41.05 -2.20
C LYS A 597 -6.16 39.84 -1.96
N CYS A 598 -5.57 38.74 -1.52
CA CYS A 598 -6.33 37.53 -1.21
C CYS A 598 -7.31 37.76 -0.08
N ILE A 599 -6.89 38.39 1.03
CA ILE A 599 -7.78 38.65 2.17
C ILE A 599 -8.97 39.52 1.73
N LYS A 600 -8.71 40.55 0.92
CA LYS A 600 -9.77 41.42 0.38
C LYS A 600 -10.74 40.63 -0.49
N ALA A 601 -10.24 39.89 -1.48
CA ALA A 601 -11.06 39.12 -2.40
C ALA A 601 -11.84 38.00 -1.69
N LEU A 602 -11.22 37.34 -0.70
CA LEU A 602 -11.86 36.33 0.11
C LEU A 602 -12.97 36.91 0.97
N LYS A 603 -12.73 38.05 1.63
CA LYS A 603 -13.75 38.73 2.43
C LYS A 603 -14.96 39.11 1.57
N ASP A 604 -14.73 39.74 0.42
CA ASP A 604 -15.80 40.12 -0.51
C ASP A 604 -16.61 38.91 -1.00
N LYS A 605 -15.96 37.76 -1.15
CA LYS A 605 -16.60 36.50 -1.56
C LYS A 605 -17.38 35.87 -0.40
N CYS A 606 -16.82 35.87 0.81
CA CYS A 606 -17.48 35.37 2.01
C CYS A 606 -18.74 36.19 2.35
N ASP A 607 -18.68 37.52 2.19
CA ASP A 607 -19.82 38.42 2.44
C ASP A 607 -20.99 38.21 1.44
N LYS A 608 -20.70 37.66 0.25
CA LYS A 608 -21.69 37.37 -0.80
C LYS A 608 -22.33 35.97 -0.69
N LEU A 609 -21.79 35.07 0.13
CA LEU A 609 -22.37 33.74 0.33
C LEU A 609 -23.64 33.88 1.19
N SER A 610 -24.81 33.74 0.55
CA SER A 610 -26.11 33.84 1.23
C SER A 610 -26.31 32.74 2.28
N LYS A 611 -27.15 33.01 3.30
CA LYS A 611 -27.49 32.13 4.46
C LYS A 611 -27.93 30.68 4.13
N GLY A 612 -28.02 30.28 2.85
CA GLY A 612 -28.31 28.91 2.41
C GLY A 612 -27.09 28.07 1.98
N GLU A 613 -25.94 28.69 1.64
CA GLU A 613 -24.67 28.01 1.27
C GLU A 613 -23.72 27.84 2.47
N GLU A 614 -24.24 28.00 3.69
CA GLU A 614 -23.51 28.35 4.91
C GLU A 614 -22.66 27.22 5.56
N ASN A 615 -22.45 26.08 4.89
CA ASN A 615 -21.68 24.97 5.48
C ASN A 615 -20.35 24.64 4.79
N LEU A 616 -20.17 24.94 3.50
CA LEU A 616 -18.98 24.42 2.80
C LEU A 616 -17.72 25.28 2.99
N TYR A 617 -17.84 26.61 2.95
CA TYR A 617 -16.68 27.54 3.01
C TYR A 617 -16.50 28.24 4.36
N ARG A 618 -17.39 27.99 5.31
CA ARG A 618 -17.43 28.67 6.62
C ARG A 618 -16.09 28.62 7.36
N VAL A 619 -15.42 27.46 7.33
CA VAL A 619 -14.12 27.28 7.99
C VAL A 619 -13.03 28.17 7.36
N SER A 620 -12.99 28.27 6.04
CA SER A 620 -12.03 29.14 5.32
C SER A 620 -12.36 30.63 5.50
N CYS A 621 -13.63 31.00 5.56
CA CYS A 621 -14.07 32.38 5.81
C CYS A 621 -13.77 32.85 7.25
N ASN A 622 -13.75 31.94 8.22
CA ASN A 622 -13.41 32.26 9.62
C ASN A 622 -11.90 32.47 9.83
N SER A 623 -11.05 31.93 8.95
CA SER A 623 -9.58 31.98 9.06
C SER A 623 -8.95 32.63 7.82
N LEU A 624 -9.31 33.89 7.54
CA LEU A 624 -8.91 34.60 6.31
C LEU A 624 -7.40 34.62 6.09
N GLU A 625 -6.62 34.98 7.11
CA GLU A 625 -5.15 35.07 6.99
C GLU A 625 -4.51 33.73 6.68
N GLU A 626 -4.90 32.68 7.40
CA GLU A 626 -4.36 31.35 7.22
C GLU A 626 -4.74 30.77 5.85
N THR A 627 -6.00 30.94 5.46
CA THR A 627 -6.53 30.51 4.16
C THR A 627 -5.77 31.20 3.04
N CYS A 628 -5.55 32.51 3.14
CA CYS A 628 -4.81 33.25 2.13
C CYS A 628 -3.33 32.90 2.09
N LYS A 629 -2.65 32.77 3.24
CA LYS A 629 -1.27 32.28 3.29
C LYS A 629 -1.12 30.94 2.56
N PHE A 630 -2.05 30.01 2.79
CA PHE A 630 -2.06 28.72 2.10
C PHE A 630 -2.31 28.87 0.59
N MET A 631 -3.39 29.55 0.18
CA MET A 631 -3.78 29.67 -1.24
C MET A 631 -2.74 30.42 -2.07
N VAL A 632 -2.17 31.52 -1.55
CA VAL A 632 -1.13 32.32 -2.22
C VAL A 632 0.15 31.51 -2.39
N SER A 633 0.61 30.83 -1.33
CA SER A 633 1.80 29.95 -1.38
C SER A 633 1.63 28.85 -2.43
N GLU A 634 0.48 28.19 -2.42
CA GLU A 634 0.12 27.15 -3.37
C GLU A 634 0.02 27.65 -4.82
N ALA A 635 -0.58 28.83 -5.04
CA ALA A 635 -0.66 29.46 -6.35
C ALA A 635 0.74 29.81 -6.88
N MET A 636 1.61 30.35 -6.03
CA MET A 636 3.00 30.64 -6.39
C MET A 636 3.77 29.36 -6.75
N ASN A 637 3.57 28.28 -5.98
CA ASN A 637 4.14 26.97 -6.30
C ASN A 637 3.66 26.46 -7.67
N HIS A 638 2.36 26.53 -7.95
CA HIS A 638 1.79 26.19 -9.26
C HIS A 638 2.41 27.02 -10.38
N CYS A 639 2.64 28.32 -10.17
CA CYS A 639 3.30 29.17 -11.18
C CYS A 639 4.73 28.72 -11.49
N ASN A 640 5.50 28.38 -10.46
CA ASN A 640 6.87 27.90 -10.62
C ASN A 640 6.91 26.55 -11.34
N ILE A 641 6.05 25.62 -10.93
CA ILE A 641 5.90 24.31 -11.58
C ILE A 641 5.48 24.48 -13.04
N PHE A 642 4.48 25.32 -13.30
CA PHE A 642 3.99 25.57 -14.64
C PHE A 642 5.05 26.15 -15.57
N LYS A 643 5.81 27.16 -15.11
CA LYS A 643 6.94 27.73 -15.86
C LYS A 643 7.98 26.65 -16.19
N LYS A 644 8.36 25.84 -15.20
CA LYS A 644 9.32 24.75 -15.36
C LYS A 644 8.81 23.71 -16.36
N ASN A 645 7.58 23.24 -16.20
CA ASN A 645 6.96 22.28 -17.11
C ASN A 645 6.86 22.84 -18.55
N MET A 646 6.55 24.13 -18.72
CA MET A 646 6.55 24.77 -20.05
C MET A 646 7.93 24.71 -20.72
N GLN A 647 9.00 24.92 -19.95
CA GLN A 647 10.38 24.85 -20.43
C GLN A 647 10.79 23.42 -20.74
N GLU A 648 10.57 22.47 -19.82
CA GLU A 648 10.90 21.05 -19.99
C GLU A 648 10.21 20.45 -21.22
N HIS A 649 8.94 20.77 -21.44
CA HIS A 649 8.18 20.29 -22.60
C HIS A 649 8.37 21.12 -23.87
N LYS A 650 9.21 22.17 -23.84
CA LYS A 650 9.49 23.08 -24.96
C LYS A 650 8.23 23.64 -25.62
N ILE A 651 7.27 24.07 -24.80
CA ILE A 651 5.94 24.47 -25.27
C ILE A 651 5.99 25.69 -26.20
N LEU A 652 6.89 26.63 -25.93
CA LEU A 652 7.05 27.82 -26.77
C LEU A 652 7.60 27.49 -28.16
N ASP A 653 8.53 26.55 -28.27
CA ASP A 653 9.10 26.12 -29.55
C ASP A 653 8.05 25.35 -30.37
N LYS A 654 7.33 24.43 -29.72
CA LYS A 654 6.24 23.64 -30.33
C LYS A 654 5.02 24.48 -30.73
N THR A 655 4.92 25.73 -30.30
CA THR A 655 3.82 26.63 -30.70
C THR A 655 4.23 27.63 -31.78
N LYS A 656 5.52 27.73 -32.12
CA LYS A 656 6.02 28.56 -33.23
C LYS A 656 6.08 27.80 -34.56
N ASP A 657 6.58 26.57 -34.54
CA ASP A 657 6.96 25.83 -35.77
C ASP A 657 6.27 24.46 -35.89
N SER A 658 4.95 24.37 -35.65
CA SER A 658 4.23 23.08 -35.64
C SER A 658 2.88 23.13 -36.34
N ASN A 659 2.34 21.95 -36.67
CA ASN A 659 1.00 21.79 -37.25
C ASN A 659 -0.07 22.50 -36.40
N GLN A 660 -0.98 23.21 -37.07
CA GLN A 660 -2.09 23.96 -36.47
C GLN A 660 -2.91 23.11 -35.47
N THR A 661 -3.10 21.82 -35.68
CA THR A 661 -3.79 20.94 -34.71
C THR A 661 -3.07 20.87 -33.37
N LEU A 662 -1.75 20.67 -33.39
CA LEU A 662 -0.93 20.62 -32.17
C LEU A 662 -0.91 21.98 -31.47
N VAL A 663 -0.81 23.07 -32.25
CA VAL A 663 -0.89 24.44 -31.70
C VAL A 663 -2.23 24.67 -31.00
N LYS A 664 -3.35 24.26 -31.61
CA LYS A 664 -4.69 24.35 -30.98
C LYS A 664 -4.75 23.57 -29.66
N GLU A 665 -4.25 22.33 -29.62
CA GLU A 665 -4.22 21.51 -28.39
C GLU A 665 -3.37 22.14 -27.28
N LEU A 666 -2.18 22.63 -27.64
CA LEU A 666 -1.27 23.29 -26.69
C LEU A 666 -1.87 24.61 -26.18
N CYS A 667 -2.47 25.41 -27.04
CA CYS A 667 -3.13 26.66 -26.68
C CYS A 667 -4.39 26.42 -25.82
N ALA A 668 -5.17 25.40 -26.14
CA ALA A 668 -6.33 25.00 -25.34
C ALA A 668 -5.93 24.56 -23.93
N THR A 669 -4.77 23.92 -23.77
CA THR A 669 -4.33 23.41 -22.46
C THR A 669 -3.49 24.44 -21.71
N TRP A 670 -2.30 24.76 -22.24
CA TRP A 670 -1.32 25.64 -21.60
C TRP A 670 -1.76 27.11 -21.61
N GLY A 671 -2.44 27.54 -22.67
CA GLY A 671 -2.95 28.91 -22.77
C GLY A 671 -4.04 29.20 -21.73
N LEU A 672 -4.87 28.21 -21.35
CA LEU A 672 -5.82 28.36 -20.24
C LEU A 672 -5.11 28.57 -18.91
N TYR A 673 -4.12 27.74 -18.59
CA TYR A 673 -3.35 27.89 -17.35
C TYR A 673 -2.59 29.21 -17.28
N CYS A 674 -2.06 29.69 -18.42
CA CYS A 674 -1.48 31.03 -18.48
C CYS A 674 -2.47 32.11 -18.07
N ARG A 675 -3.71 32.08 -18.57
CA ARG A 675 -4.73 33.08 -18.19
C ARG A 675 -5.11 33.01 -16.71
N GLN A 676 -5.23 31.80 -16.16
CA GLN A 676 -5.57 31.59 -14.76
C GLN A 676 -4.46 32.02 -13.79
N LEU A 677 -3.19 31.87 -14.17
CA LEU A 677 -2.05 32.09 -13.27
C LEU A 677 -1.35 33.43 -13.44
N MET A 678 -1.29 33.99 -14.66
CA MET A 678 -0.36 35.08 -14.97
C MET A 678 -0.62 36.38 -14.19
N GLU A 679 -1.86 36.64 -13.77
CA GLU A 679 -2.20 37.79 -12.93
C GLU A 679 -1.82 37.56 -11.46
N ASN A 680 -1.77 36.31 -11.01
CA ASN A 680 -1.40 35.92 -9.64
C ASN A 680 0.13 35.85 -9.43
N CYS A 681 0.93 35.72 -10.49
CA CYS A 681 2.39 35.63 -10.36
C CYS A 681 3.08 36.29 -11.56
N PRO A 682 2.88 37.61 -11.74
CA PRO A 682 3.34 38.33 -12.92
C PRO A 682 4.86 38.29 -13.07
N ASP A 683 5.60 38.33 -11.97
CA ASP A 683 7.07 38.27 -12.01
C ASP A 683 7.59 36.93 -12.54
N THR A 684 6.89 35.84 -12.22
CA THR A 684 7.27 34.50 -12.68
C THR A 684 6.89 34.27 -14.15
N LEU A 685 5.69 34.70 -14.55
CA LEU A 685 5.07 34.29 -15.83
C LEU A 685 5.01 35.39 -16.90
N LYS A 686 5.04 36.67 -16.54
CA LYS A 686 4.99 37.81 -17.48
C LYS A 686 6.34 38.45 -17.75
N LYS A 687 7.31 38.37 -16.83
CA LYS A 687 8.65 38.93 -17.01
C LYS A 687 9.64 37.88 -17.52
N GLY A 688 10.52 38.28 -18.45
CA GLY A 688 11.63 37.45 -18.95
C GLY A 688 12.81 37.40 -17.99
N SER A 689 13.81 36.57 -18.30
CA SER A 689 14.89 36.20 -17.37
C SER A 689 15.99 37.27 -17.26
N ASN A 690 16.23 38.08 -18.30
CA ASN A 690 17.47 38.88 -18.40
C ASN A 690 17.33 40.37 -18.81
N SER A 691 16.14 40.98 -18.83
CA SER A 691 16.02 42.45 -18.95
C SER A 691 14.61 42.95 -18.64
N HIS A 692 14.46 44.27 -18.38
CA HIS A 692 13.17 44.94 -18.22
C HIS A 692 12.22 44.83 -19.44
N ASN A 693 12.69 44.35 -20.60
CA ASN A 693 11.93 44.35 -21.87
C ASN A 693 11.69 42.96 -22.48
N GLU A 694 12.09 41.86 -21.84
CA GLU A 694 11.85 40.52 -22.36
C GLU A 694 10.50 39.97 -21.90
N LYS A 695 9.68 39.48 -22.84
CA LYS A 695 8.35 38.89 -22.54
C LYS A 695 8.53 37.56 -21.80
N GLY A 696 7.82 37.37 -20.69
CA GLY A 696 7.76 36.10 -19.98
C GLY A 696 6.99 35.02 -20.75
N VAL A 697 7.13 33.77 -20.29
CA VAL A 697 6.63 32.57 -20.98
C VAL A 697 5.15 32.64 -21.35
N CYS A 698 4.30 33.21 -20.49
CA CYS A 698 2.87 33.30 -20.77
C CYS A 698 2.51 34.39 -21.78
N LEU A 699 3.25 35.50 -21.80
CA LEU A 699 3.04 36.54 -22.81
C LEU A 699 3.46 36.05 -24.20
N GLN A 700 4.57 35.31 -24.27
CA GLN A 700 5.00 34.67 -25.51
C GLN A 700 3.99 33.62 -25.99
N LEU A 701 3.50 32.74 -25.11
CA LEU A 701 2.48 31.75 -25.48
C LEU A 701 1.17 32.43 -25.91
N LYS A 702 0.76 33.51 -25.21
CA LYS A 702 -0.43 34.29 -25.58
C LYS A 702 -0.31 34.86 -26.99
N ASP A 703 0.87 35.35 -27.38
CA ASP A 703 1.14 35.83 -28.73
C ASP A 703 1.04 34.70 -29.77
N ASN A 704 1.66 33.55 -29.50
CA ASN A 704 1.60 32.38 -30.39
C ASN A 704 0.16 31.84 -30.56
N CYS A 705 -0.65 31.93 -29.51
CA CYS A 705 -2.03 31.42 -29.49
C CYS A 705 -3.09 32.42 -29.97
N LYS A 706 -2.71 33.60 -30.49
CA LYS A 706 -3.66 34.65 -30.89
C LYS A 706 -4.72 34.16 -31.87
N SER A 707 -4.32 33.45 -32.92
CA SER A 707 -5.23 32.92 -33.96
C SER A 707 -6.27 31.97 -33.37
N PHE A 708 -5.84 31.05 -32.50
CA PHE A 708 -6.72 30.10 -31.81
C PHE A 708 -7.80 30.78 -30.97
N TRP A 709 -7.46 31.82 -30.20
CA TRP A 709 -8.43 32.51 -29.34
C TRP A 709 -9.42 33.37 -30.14
N VAL A 710 -9.02 33.85 -31.31
CA VAL A 710 -9.92 34.55 -32.24
C VAL A 710 -10.93 33.56 -32.82
N GLU A 711 -10.47 32.39 -33.29
CA GLU A 711 -11.35 31.33 -33.80
C GLU A 711 -12.34 30.84 -32.73
N LYS A 712 -11.87 30.58 -31.50
CA LYS A 712 -12.73 30.11 -30.41
C LYS A 712 -13.84 31.11 -30.03
N LYS A 713 -13.56 32.42 -30.04
CA LYS A 713 -14.57 33.47 -29.81
C LYS A 713 -15.63 33.56 -30.91
N VAL A 714 -15.34 33.03 -32.11
CA VAL A 714 -16.30 32.94 -33.22
C VAL A 714 -17.17 31.70 -33.08
N GLU A 715 -16.60 30.58 -32.60
CA GLU A 715 -17.34 29.33 -32.30
C GLU A 715 -18.26 29.43 -31.07
N ASP A 716 -17.87 30.18 -30.03
CA ASP A 716 -18.66 30.35 -28.79
C ASP A 716 -19.81 31.39 -28.91
N LYS A 717 -20.01 32.00 -30.09
CA LYS A 717 -21.17 32.89 -30.33
C LYS A 717 -22.40 32.04 -30.66
N PRO A 718 -23.53 32.18 -29.94
CA PRO A 718 -24.76 31.50 -30.35
C PRO A 718 -25.17 32.00 -31.74
N ALA A 719 -25.53 31.07 -32.63
CA ALA A 719 -26.13 31.39 -33.91
C ALA A 719 -27.38 32.25 -33.63
N LYS A 720 -27.35 33.51 -34.06
CA LYS A 720 -28.47 34.44 -33.87
C LYS A 720 -29.70 33.89 -34.59
N GLU A 721 -30.81 33.86 -33.87
CA GLU A 721 -32.17 33.71 -34.38
C GLU A 721 -32.38 34.62 -35.60
N GLU A 722 -32.66 34.01 -36.75
CA GLU A 722 -33.37 34.70 -37.82
C GLU A 722 -34.85 34.75 -37.43
N GLU A 723 -35.31 35.95 -37.06
CA GLU A 723 -36.74 36.28 -36.99
C GLU A 723 -37.40 35.98 -38.33
N LYS A 724 -38.16 34.88 -38.42
CA LYS A 724 -39.23 34.73 -39.40
C LYS A 724 -40.54 35.14 -38.74
N LYS A 725 -41.07 36.28 -39.20
CA LYS A 725 -42.44 36.74 -38.95
C LYS A 725 -43.43 35.62 -39.28
N LEU A 726 -44.33 35.38 -38.33
CA LEU A 726 -45.48 34.50 -38.43
C LEU A 726 -46.55 35.17 -39.31
N GLU A 727 -47.04 34.47 -40.34
CA GLU A 727 -48.39 34.65 -40.88
C GLU A 727 -49.08 33.29 -40.93
N ASP A 728 -50.29 33.25 -40.36
CA ASP A 728 -51.16 32.10 -40.17
C ASP A 728 -51.72 31.50 -41.48
N LYS A 729 -51.76 30.15 -41.57
CA LYS A 729 -52.99 29.36 -41.80
C LYS A 729 -52.75 27.83 -41.77
N PRO A 730 -53.75 27.02 -41.38
CA PRO A 730 -53.57 25.62 -41.01
C PRO A 730 -53.94 24.60 -42.11
N ALA A 731 -53.50 23.35 -41.85
CA ALA A 731 -54.00 22.06 -42.33
C ALA A 731 -53.46 21.51 -43.68
N LYS A 732 -52.74 20.38 -43.61
CA LYS A 732 -53.30 19.02 -43.82
C LYS A 732 -52.24 17.92 -43.66
N GLU A 733 -52.71 16.79 -43.14
CA GLU A 733 -52.07 15.49 -43.07
C GLU A 733 -51.58 15.00 -44.44
N GLU A 734 -50.46 14.27 -44.45
CA GLU A 734 -50.39 13.00 -45.21
C GLU A 734 -49.27 12.12 -44.64
N GLU A 735 -49.70 10.99 -44.06
CA GLU A 735 -48.86 9.85 -43.74
C GLU A 735 -48.27 9.24 -45.01
N LYS A 736 -46.99 8.86 -44.98
CA LYS A 736 -46.51 7.69 -45.74
C LYS A 736 -45.43 6.95 -44.95
N LYS A 737 -45.88 5.86 -44.32
CA LYS A 737 -45.05 4.72 -43.89
C LYS A 737 -44.49 4.00 -45.13
N VAL A 738 -43.23 3.57 -45.07
CA VAL A 738 -42.77 2.34 -45.74
C VAL A 738 -41.86 1.59 -44.75
N GLU A 739 -42.22 0.34 -44.52
CA GLU A 739 -41.60 -0.66 -43.65
C GLU A 739 -40.36 -1.35 -44.28
N ASP A 740 -39.40 -1.67 -43.41
CA ASP A 740 -38.57 -2.88 -43.25
C ASP A 740 -38.17 -3.77 -44.46
N LYS A 741 -36.87 -4.04 -44.62
CA LYS A 741 -36.18 -5.30 -44.16
C LYS A 741 -34.72 -5.42 -44.66
N PRO A 742 -33.90 -6.32 -44.09
CA PRO A 742 -32.48 -6.11 -43.79
C PRO A 742 -31.53 -6.82 -44.76
N SER A 743 -30.35 -6.24 -44.99
CA SER A 743 -29.21 -6.94 -45.60
C SER A 743 -28.17 -7.29 -44.54
N LYS A 744 -27.93 -8.59 -44.39
CA LYS A 744 -26.76 -9.16 -43.70
C LYS A 744 -25.49 -8.73 -44.41
N GLU A 745 -24.53 -8.20 -43.66
CA GLU A 745 -23.13 -8.14 -44.08
C GLU A 745 -22.26 -8.62 -42.92
N GLU A 746 -21.57 -9.74 -43.14
CA GLU A 746 -20.51 -10.25 -42.26
C GLU A 746 -19.28 -9.33 -42.41
N VAL A 747 -18.80 -8.75 -41.31
CA VAL A 747 -17.50 -8.07 -41.26
C VAL A 747 -16.75 -8.45 -39.98
N LYS A 748 -15.47 -8.75 -40.19
CA LYS A 748 -14.39 -9.30 -39.34
C LYS A 748 -14.20 -8.61 -37.97
N PRO A 749 -13.54 -9.27 -36.99
CA PRO A 749 -13.25 -8.68 -35.68
C PRO A 749 -12.38 -7.43 -35.80
N ASN A 750 -12.87 -6.32 -35.22
CA ASN A 750 -12.29 -4.99 -35.28
C ASN A 750 -10.89 -4.91 -34.64
N GLU A 751 -9.94 -4.38 -35.42
CA GLU A 751 -8.82 -3.60 -34.93
C GLU A 751 -9.35 -2.39 -34.12
N GLY A 752 -8.65 -2.02 -33.06
CA GLY A 752 -9.08 -1.01 -32.10
C GLY A 752 -9.53 0.32 -32.74
N ILE A 753 -10.70 0.79 -32.32
CA ILE A 753 -11.25 2.09 -32.70
C ILE A 753 -10.27 3.19 -32.25
N LYS A 754 -9.54 3.78 -33.20
CA LYS A 754 -8.79 5.04 -33.00
C LYS A 754 -9.79 6.20 -33.04
N ILE A 755 -10.37 6.53 -31.88
CA ILE A 755 -11.19 7.74 -31.73
C ILE A 755 -10.25 8.95 -31.80
N LYS A 756 -10.44 9.83 -32.78
CA LYS A 756 -9.71 11.11 -32.86
C LYS A 756 -10.16 12.00 -31.68
N VAL A 757 -9.22 12.67 -31.04
CA VAL A 757 -9.43 13.55 -29.86
C VAL A 757 -10.59 14.56 -30.08
N THR A 758 -10.82 14.98 -31.32
CA THR A 758 -11.90 15.88 -31.73
C THR A 758 -13.31 15.30 -31.53
N GLU A 759 -13.48 13.98 -31.67
CA GLU A 759 -14.75 13.28 -31.43
C GLU A 759 -15.05 13.16 -29.92
N MET A 760 -14.01 12.95 -29.08
CA MET A 760 -14.16 12.95 -27.62
C MET A 760 -14.61 14.32 -27.08
N ILE A 761 -14.12 15.42 -27.67
CA ILE A 761 -14.51 16.78 -27.28
C ILE A 761 -15.98 17.07 -27.64
N LYS A 762 -16.45 16.58 -28.79
CA LYS A 762 -17.87 16.69 -29.18
C LYS A 762 -18.81 15.92 -28.25
N ILE A 763 -18.40 14.72 -27.82
CA ILE A 763 -19.18 13.90 -26.88
C ILE A 763 -19.23 14.56 -25.49
N MET A 764 -18.13 15.18 -25.03
CA MET A 764 -18.10 15.93 -23.77
C MET A 764 -18.97 17.20 -23.81
N LEU A 765 -19.01 17.92 -24.94
CA LEU A 765 -19.86 19.12 -25.08
C LEU A 765 -21.35 18.78 -25.17
N LEU A 766 -21.72 17.69 -25.86
CA LEU A 766 -23.11 17.21 -25.92
C LEU A 766 -23.63 16.76 -24.55
N GLY A 767 -22.78 16.13 -23.72
CA GLY A 767 -23.15 15.74 -22.36
C GLY A 767 -23.42 16.92 -21.42
N VAL A 768 -22.76 18.06 -21.63
CA VAL A 768 -22.95 19.29 -20.83
C VAL A 768 -24.22 20.04 -21.25
N ILE A 769 -24.60 19.99 -22.54
CA ILE A 769 -25.82 20.64 -23.04
C ILE A 769 -27.07 19.88 -22.57
N VAL A 770 -27.04 18.55 -22.53
CA VAL A 770 -28.20 17.74 -22.07
C VAL A 770 -28.44 17.86 -20.56
N MET A 771 -27.39 18.06 -19.75
CA MET A 771 -27.52 18.32 -18.30
C MET A 771 -27.96 19.76 -17.96
N GLY A 772 -27.93 20.69 -18.92
CA GLY A 772 -28.45 22.05 -18.75
C GLY A 772 -29.93 22.22 -19.14
N MET A 773 -30.54 21.20 -19.75
CA MET A 773 -31.93 21.20 -20.22
C MET A 773 -32.85 20.22 -19.46
N MET A 774 -32.32 19.49 -18.47
CA MET A 774 -33.07 18.76 -17.44
C MET A 774 -32.99 19.52 -16.12
#